data_AF-A0A6S6W111-F1
#
_entry.id   AF-A0A6S6W111-F1
#
_cell.length_a   1.000
_cell.length_b   1.000
_cell.length_c   1.000
_cell.angle_alpha   90.00
_cell.angle_beta   90.00
_cell.angle_gamma   90.00
#
_symmetry.space_group_name_H-M   'P 1'
#
loop_
_entity.id
_entity.type
_entity.pdbx_description
1 polymer ?
#
loop_
_entity_poly.entity_id
_entity_poly.type
_entity_poly.pdbx_seq_one_letter_code
_entity_poly.pdbx_strand_id
1 'polypeptide(L)'
;MTVSLDQLPFDLIFCIVSHLDIEDIFHIGQTCRRLKASLDERTVSRRTVEINHPYTKEAELARAEKITYKQAFQALYERRHALSTAHPFSVRSLGHGNTFVYRQGTICVLHGEVVRISDLRSQSSNILDLVSIIRQKYPIVSGECKVQLLNYSEGILAVYCTKIRGSEASYIYAINTAPDCPTGKRVIEKIPLAACDRLLVRHDSRYLYYVTHTGRGDDGERKWEIDGISLDINFPLPRRERPLLLENFHGSDVGSTIAFEIHNDHFYAVSNQGSSEVEEIDYTSFYHVVRFPLNSPLPDEVEKDERLYRRQHKEGPIHDTWTDLTLQVDDCTNETVIVESRREWAQASSRQSRTFYVIKLNFGGNFEDMLDEQLLPENDPLVPLIDSSNHPHWKPTPALYSWSQHPEFSRTDTTRRSFMLARTKFRAYNYACTSFLDLVEDDRCCSNPSQPPCLRLRVGARREMGLQHTYSNSDNNTKAKAKSPITTHQRPTFVDTSTQYRHSPIRMWPPPASHCPCSKHLHIIMNPALPSGNTTHARSVIGILDGNYFIYMVKPARTYRSGDDSALGSIVVVDFSRGFPVAGGENGQGEKASASALSSASVYGTCGKYNAPVVSPATVAYSSPATSWIWSPGQERRCREGTC
;
A
#
# COMPACT_ATOMS: atom_id res chain seq x y z
N MET A 1 15.65 -3.58 -48.56
CA MET A 1 14.83 -4.56 -47.81
C MET A 1 14.63 -4.00 -46.43
N THR A 2 13.38 -3.84 -45.98
CA THR A 2 13.07 -3.42 -44.61
C THR A 2 13.05 -4.68 -43.73
N VAL A 3 14.05 -4.83 -42.86
CA VAL A 3 14.08 -5.92 -41.87
C VAL A 3 13.10 -5.56 -40.76
N SER A 4 12.16 -6.46 -40.46
CA SER A 4 11.19 -6.27 -39.37
C SER A 4 11.74 -6.83 -38.05
N LEU A 5 11.24 -6.30 -36.93
CA LEU A 5 11.70 -6.66 -35.58
C LEU A 5 11.59 -8.17 -35.29
N ASP A 6 10.54 -8.83 -35.80
CA ASP A 6 10.27 -10.26 -35.62
C ASP A 6 11.18 -11.18 -36.47
N GLN A 7 12.00 -10.59 -37.34
CA GLN A 7 13.00 -11.30 -38.16
C GLN A 7 14.42 -11.17 -37.60
N LEU A 8 14.61 -10.40 -36.53
CA LEU A 8 15.92 -10.29 -35.89
C LEU A 8 16.30 -11.60 -35.19
N PRO A 9 17.60 -11.96 -35.19
CA PRO A 9 18.12 -13.02 -34.33
C PRO A 9 17.76 -12.81 -32.86
N PHE A 10 17.59 -13.90 -32.12
CA PHE A 10 17.23 -13.85 -30.70
C PHE A 10 18.19 -12.96 -29.88
N ASP A 11 19.49 -13.02 -30.14
CA ASP A 11 20.48 -12.22 -29.41
C ASP A 11 20.25 -10.71 -29.55
N LEU A 12 19.82 -10.24 -30.72
CA LEU A 12 19.47 -8.83 -30.92
C LEU A 12 18.17 -8.47 -30.21
N ILE A 13 17.16 -9.36 -30.26
CA ILE A 13 15.90 -9.18 -29.53
C ILE A 13 16.17 -9.10 -28.04
N PHE A 14 17.00 -10.00 -27.50
CA PHE A 14 17.42 -10.04 -26.10
C PHE A 14 18.09 -8.73 -25.69
N CYS A 15 19.05 -8.23 -26.48
CA CYS A 15 19.70 -6.94 -26.23
C CYS A 15 18.72 -5.76 -26.22
N ILE A 16 17.72 -5.75 -27.12
CA ILE A 16 16.69 -4.71 -27.15
C ILE A 16 15.83 -4.77 -25.88
N VAL A 17 15.25 -5.94 -25.58
CA VAL A 17 14.33 -6.08 -24.44
C VAL A 17 15.00 -5.92 -23.08
N SER A 18 16.32 -6.08 -23.04
CA SER A 18 17.13 -5.82 -21.85
C SER A 18 17.10 -4.35 -21.40
N HIS A 19 16.65 -3.43 -22.25
CA HIS A 19 16.53 -2.01 -21.96
C HIS A 19 15.06 -1.56 -21.85
N LEU A 20 14.14 -2.51 -21.78
CA LEU A 20 12.71 -2.25 -21.69
C LEU A 20 12.18 -2.60 -20.29
N ASP A 21 11.13 -1.88 -19.88
CA ASP A 21 10.40 -2.22 -18.67
C ASP A 21 9.52 -3.46 -18.90
N ILE A 22 9.10 -4.11 -17.81
CA ILE A 22 8.27 -5.31 -17.82
C ILE A 22 6.99 -5.14 -18.65
N GLU A 23 6.36 -3.96 -18.60
CA GLU A 23 5.14 -3.69 -19.35
C GLU A 23 5.39 -3.67 -20.86
N ASP A 24 6.47 -3.03 -21.30
CA ASP A 24 6.84 -2.94 -22.71
C ASP A 24 7.17 -4.32 -23.28
N ILE A 25 7.92 -5.13 -22.53
CA ILE A 25 8.23 -6.51 -22.90
C ILE A 25 6.94 -7.31 -23.08
N PHE A 26 6.02 -7.21 -22.12
CA PHE A 26 4.73 -7.92 -22.21
C PHE A 26 3.92 -7.46 -23.44
N HIS A 27 3.83 -6.15 -23.68
CA HIS A 27 3.07 -5.60 -24.80
C HIS A 27 3.68 -5.94 -26.16
N ILE A 28 5.00 -5.94 -26.30
CA ILE A 28 5.69 -6.41 -27.52
C ILE A 28 5.35 -7.89 -27.78
N GLY A 29 5.33 -8.72 -26.74
CA GLY A 29 4.92 -10.12 -26.83
C GLY A 29 3.50 -10.31 -27.36
N GLN A 30 2.60 -9.35 -27.16
CA GLN A 30 1.23 -9.42 -27.70
C GLN A 30 1.10 -9.01 -29.17
N THR A 31 2.15 -8.45 -29.79
CA THR A 31 2.07 -7.95 -31.18
C THR A 31 2.09 -9.07 -32.22
N CYS A 32 2.90 -10.12 -32.02
CA CYS A 32 2.95 -11.27 -32.93
C CYS A 32 3.41 -12.55 -32.22
N ARG A 33 3.05 -13.71 -32.79
CA ARG A 33 3.36 -15.03 -32.22
C ARG A 33 4.86 -15.31 -32.10
N ARG A 34 5.67 -14.80 -33.05
CA ARG A 34 7.13 -14.97 -33.05
C ARG A 34 7.77 -14.22 -31.88
N LEU A 35 7.45 -12.94 -31.74
CA LEU A 35 7.95 -12.14 -30.62
C LEU A 35 7.46 -12.70 -29.28
N LYS A 36 6.20 -13.16 -29.19
CA LYS A 36 5.73 -13.88 -28.00
C LYS A 36 6.63 -15.07 -27.65
N ALA A 37 6.93 -15.93 -28.62
CA ALA A 37 7.77 -17.11 -28.38
C ALA A 37 9.19 -16.74 -27.95
N SER A 38 9.79 -15.69 -28.55
CA SER A 38 11.11 -15.20 -28.16
C SER A 38 11.13 -14.57 -26.76
N LEU A 39 10.09 -13.81 -26.39
CA LEU A 39 10.02 -13.13 -25.09
C LEU A 39 9.55 -14.03 -23.95
N ASP A 40 8.87 -15.12 -24.27
CA ASP A 40 8.52 -16.20 -23.35
C ASP A 40 9.74 -17.07 -22.97
N GLU A 41 10.90 -16.84 -23.58
CA GLU A 41 12.12 -17.60 -23.34
C GLU A 41 12.69 -17.30 -21.94
N ARG A 42 13.20 -18.34 -21.27
CA ARG A 42 13.56 -18.28 -19.85
C ARG A 42 14.60 -17.21 -19.54
N THR A 43 15.52 -16.92 -20.47
CA THR A 43 16.59 -15.96 -20.22
C THR A 43 16.06 -14.53 -20.16
N VAL A 44 15.09 -14.18 -21.01
CA VAL A 44 14.40 -12.88 -20.99
C VAL A 44 13.67 -12.71 -19.66
N SER A 45 12.79 -13.67 -19.31
CA SER A 45 12.02 -13.58 -18.05
C SER A 45 12.92 -13.50 -16.83
N ARG A 46 14.00 -14.30 -16.78
CA ARG A 46 14.97 -14.25 -15.67
C ARG A 46 15.67 -12.91 -15.61
N ARG A 47 16.15 -12.40 -16.74
CA ARG A 47 16.84 -11.12 -16.80
C ARG A 47 15.96 -9.99 -16.30
N THR A 48 14.73 -9.88 -16.80
CA THR A 48 13.82 -8.80 -16.39
C THR A 48 13.51 -8.86 -14.89
N VAL A 49 13.23 -10.06 -14.36
CA VAL A 49 12.91 -10.21 -12.94
C VAL A 49 14.12 -9.92 -12.04
N GLU A 50 15.31 -10.43 -12.37
CA GLU A 50 16.52 -10.27 -11.55
C GLU A 50 17.17 -8.88 -11.67
N ILE A 51 17.02 -8.19 -12.79
CA ILE A 51 17.65 -6.87 -13.00
C ILE A 51 16.71 -5.74 -12.61
N ASN A 52 15.45 -5.79 -13.03
CA ASN A 52 14.54 -4.65 -12.85
C ASN A 52 13.72 -4.75 -11.56
N HIS A 53 13.52 -5.97 -11.04
CA HIS A 53 12.64 -6.23 -9.89
C HIS A 53 13.17 -7.30 -8.89
N PRO A 54 14.48 -7.33 -8.57
CA PRO A 54 15.11 -8.41 -7.78
C PRO A 54 14.52 -8.61 -6.38
N TYR A 55 13.95 -7.55 -5.80
CA TYR A 55 13.44 -7.53 -4.42
C TYR A 55 11.93 -7.72 -4.34
N THR A 56 11.29 -8.07 -5.45
CA THR A 56 9.88 -8.47 -5.43
C THR A 56 9.71 -9.86 -4.85
N LYS A 57 8.53 -10.10 -4.26
CA LYS A 57 8.14 -11.43 -3.76
C LYS A 57 8.14 -12.48 -4.87
N GLU A 58 7.77 -12.07 -6.08
CA GLU A 58 7.79 -12.89 -7.28
C GLU A 58 9.23 -13.32 -7.64
N ALA A 59 10.20 -12.40 -7.55
CA ALA A 59 11.62 -12.71 -7.74
C ALA A 59 12.17 -13.65 -6.65
N GLU A 60 11.83 -13.41 -5.38
CA GLU A 60 12.22 -14.30 -4.27
C GLU A 60 11.70 -15.72 -4.46
N LEU A 61 10.42 -15.88 -4.85
CA LEU A 61 9.83 -17.18 -5.11
C LEU A 61 10.47 -17.89 -6.30
N ALA A 62 10.89 -17.14 -7.34
CA ALA A 62 11.60 -17.70 -8.49
C ALA A 62 13.03 -18.14 -8.13
N ARG A 63 13.75 -17.34 -7.34
CA ARG A 63 15.08 -17.68 -6.81
C ARG A 63 15.05 -18.92 -5.90
N ALA A 64 14.00 -19.04 -5.10
CA ALA A 64 13.75 -20.21 -4.25
C ALA A 64 13.18 -21.42 -5.02
N GLU A 65 13.11 -21.35 -6.35
CA GLU A 65 12.60 -22.40 -7.25
C GLU A 65 11.15 -22.86 -6.94
N LYS A 66 10.38 -22.04 -6.22
CA LYS A 66 8.96 -22.31 -5.92
C LYS A 66 8.07 -22.03 -7.12
N ILE A 67 8.50 -21.13 -7.99
CA ILE A 67 7.87 -20.80 -9.27
C ILE A 67 8.95 -20.62 -10.34
N THR A 68 8.56 -20.67 -11.61
CA THR A 68 9.46 -20.33 -12.72
C THR A 68 9.60 -18.82 -12.89
N TYR A 69 10.72 -18.35 -13.44
CA TYR A 69 10.87 -16.92 -13.79
C TYR A 69 9.80 -16.41 -14.75
N LYS A 70 9.26 -17.26 -15.62
CA LYS A 70 8.13 -16.92 -16.49
C LYS A 70 6.87 -16.62 -15.67
N GLN A 71 6.57 -17.46 -14.68
CA GLN A 71 5.44 -17.23 -13.76
C GLN A 71 5.66 -15.97 -12.91
N ALA A 72 6.89 -15.71 -12.46
CA ALA A 72 7.22 -14.49 -11.73
C ALA A 72 7.02 -13.23 -12.58
N PHE A 73 7.55 -13.23 -13.82
CA PHE A 73 7.35 -12.16 -14.79
C PHE A 73 5.86 -11.91 -15.05
N GLN A 74 5.08 -12.96 -15.31
CA GLN A 74 3.66 -12.83 -15.57
C GLN A 74 2.89 -12.30 -14.35
N ALA A 75 3.15 -12.84 -13.15
CA ALA A 75 2.48 -12.40 -11.93
C ALA A 75 2.77 -10.94 -11.60
N LEU A 76 4.03 -10.52 -11.78
CA LEU A 76 4.44 -9.13 -11.55
C LEU A 76 3.74 -8.17 -12.51
N TYR A 77 3.72 -8.50 -13.81
CA TYR A 77 2.98 -7.73 -14.81
C TYR A 77 1.49 -7.68 -14.48
N GLU A 78 0.86 -8.84 -14.28
CA GLU A 78 -0.59 -8.96 -14.05
C GLU A 78 -1.02 -8.15 -12.82
N ARG A 79 -0.26 -8.21 -11.72
CA ARG A 79 -0.53 -7.46 -10.50
C ARG A 79 -0.45 -5.95 -10.70
N ARG A 80 0.65 -5.46 -11.28
CA ARG A 80 0.86 -4.03 -11.55
C ARG A 80 -0.19 -3.51 -12.53
N HIS A 81 -0.50 -4.29 -13.56
CA HIS A 81 -1.51 -3.96 -14.54
C HIS A 81 -2.91 -3.92 -13.91
N ALA A 82 -3.29 -4.95 -13.14
CA ALA A 82 -4.59 -5.05 -12.47
C ALA A 82 -4.85 -3.87 -11.53
N LEU A 83 -3.86 -3.51 -10.69
CA LEU A 83 -4.00 -2.37 -9.79
C LEU A 83 -4.06 -1.04 -10.56
N SER A 84 -3.10 -0.78 -11.45
CA SER A 84 -3.01 0.49 -12.20
C SER A 84 -4.20 0.76 -13.12
N THR A 85 -4.91 -0.30 -13.53
CA THR A 85 -6.07 -0.20 -14.42
C THR A 85 -7.41 -0.47 -13.71
N ALA A 86 -7.42 -0.67 -12.39
CA ALA A 86 -8.60 -1.01 -11.60
C ALA A 86 -9.36 -2.25 -12.11
N HIS A 87 -8.64 -3.31 -12.49
CA HIS A 87 -9.23 -4.61 -12.86
C HIS A 87 -8.73 -5.70 -11.91
N PRO A 88 -9.31 -5.81 -10.70
CA PRO A 88 -8.98 -6.91 -9.80
C PRO A 88 -9.41 -8.26 -10.40
N PHE A 89 -8.71 -9.33 -10.02
CA PHE A 89 -9.02 -10.70 -10.45
C PHE A 89 -10.09 -11.36 -9.57
N SER A 90 -10.24 -10.96 -8.32
CA SER A 90 -11.34 -11.45 -7.48
C SER A 90 -11.72 -10.46 -6.39
N VAL A 91 -12.95 -10.56 -5.90
CA VAL A 91 -13.42 -9.87 -4.71
C VAL A 91 -14.25 -10.83 -3.86
N ARG A 92 -14.03 -10.84 -2.55
CA ARG A 92 -14.78 -11.71 -1.63
C ARG A 92 -15.06 -11.04 -0.30
N SER A 93 -16.18 -11.39 0.30
CA SER A 93 -16.43 -11.13 1.71
C SER A 93 -15.72 -12.20 2.55
N LEU A 94 -14.83 -11.77 3.45
CA LEU A 94 -14.06 -12.67 4.32
C LEU A 94 -14.83 -13.01 5.61
N GLY A 95 -15.94 -12.32 5.89
CA GLY A 95 -16.73 -12.48 7.11
C GLY A 95 -16.70 -11.24 8.00
N HIS A 96 -16.91 -11.44 9.29
CA HIS A 96 -17.07 -10.36 10.27
C HIS A 96 -16.00 -10.40 11.37
N GLY A 97 -15.71 -9.25 11.96
CA GLY A 97 -14.77 -9.14 13.09
C GLY A 97 -14.80 -7.78 13.76
N ASN A 98 -14.23 -7.70 14.95
CA ASN A 98 -14.03 -6.47 15.71
C ASN A 98 -12.91 -5.62 15.11
N THR A 99 -11.82 -6.23 14.66
CA THR A 99 -10.73 -5.52 13.99
C THR A 99 -9.91 -6.51 13.16
N PHE A 100 -9.02 -6.03 12.32
CA PHE A 100 -8.06 -6.87 11.62
C PHE A 100 -6.69 -6.20 11.53
N VAL A 101 -5.65 -7.02 11.42
CA VAL A 101 -4.34 -6.61 10.93
C VAL A 101 -3.98 -7.48 9.73
N TYR A 102 -3.24 -6.92 8.78
CA TYR A 102 -2.83 -7.63 7.58
C TYR A 102 -1.39 -7.25 7.24
N ARG A 103 -0.56 -8.27 6.97
CA ARG A 103 0.82 -8.09 6.52
C ARG A 103 1.31 -9.36 5.83
N GLN A 104 2.21 -9.22 4.87
CA GLN A 104 2.89 -10.35 4.20
C GLN A 104 1.96 -11.38 3.53
N GLY A 105 0.70 -11.01 3.18
CA GLY A 105 -0.29 -11.94 2.62
C GLY A 105 -1.15 -12.66 3.67
N THR A 106 -0.93 -12.42 4.96
CA THR A 106 -1.70 -13.02 6.06
C THR A 106 -2.58 -11.97 6.72
N ILE A 107 -3.86 -12.30 6.90
CA ILE A 107 -4.81 -11.50 7.66
C ILE A 107 -5.11 -12.15 9.01
N CYS A 108 -5.10 -11.36 10.07
CA CYS A 108 -5.55 -11.76 11.40
C CYS A 108 -6.82 -10.98 11.74
N VAL A 109 -7.94 -11.68 11.90
CA VAL A 109 -9.26 -11.10 12.21
C VAL A 109 -9.62 -11.43 13.64
N LEU A 110 -9.80 -10.40 14.48
CA LEU A 110 -10.27 -10.57 15.85
C LEU A 110 -11.80 -10.62 15.89
N HIS A 111 -12.35 -11.60 16.57
CA HIS A 111 -13.78 -11.73 16.86
C HIS A 111 -13.96 -12.11 18.34
N GLY A 112 -14.30 -11.13 19.17
CA GLY A 112 -14.26 -11.24 20.63
C GLY A 112 -12.83 -11.46 21.11
N GLU A 113 -12.56 -12.65 21.65
CA GLU A 113 -11.25 -13.07 22.18
C GLU A 113 -10.50 -14.02 21.22
N VAL A 114 -11.17 -14.42 20.14
CA VAL A 114 -10.65 -15.39 19.17
C VAL A 114 -10.10 -14.65 17.96
N VAL A 115 -8.89 -15.00 17.53
CA VAL A 115 -8.31 -14.53 16.28
C VAL A 115 -8.32 -15.64 15.26
N ARG A 116 -8.90 -15.34 14.09
CA ARG A 116 -8.74 -16.16 12.90
C ARG A 116 -7.60 -15.60 12.06
N ILE A 117 -6.58 -16.41 11.85
CA ILE A 117 -5.41 -16.13 11.04
C ILE A 117 -5.62 -16.84 9.71
N SER A 118 -5.44 -16.15 8.59
CA SER A 118 -5.63 -16.75 7.28
C SER A 118 -4.62 -16.21 6.27
N ASP A 119 -3.94 -17.11 5.58
CA ASP A 119 -3.14 -16.77 4.41
C ASP A 119 -4.07 -16.64 3.20
N LEU A 120 -4.10 -15.46 2.60
CA LEU A 120 -5.02 -15.15 1.50
C LEU A 120 -4.68 -15.91 0.21
N ARG A 121 -3.46 -16.44 0.09
CA ARG A 121 -3.00 -17.21 -1.07
C ARG A 121 -3.24 -18.71 -0.90
N SER A 122 -2.80 -19.30 0.21
CA SER A 122 -2.97 -20.74 0.45
C SER A 122 -4.38 -21.12 0.93
N GLN A 123 -5.20 -20.14 1.31
CA GLN A 123 -6.50 -20.34 1.96
C GLN A 123 -6.42 -21.16 3.27
N SER A 124 -5.20 -21.36 3.79
CA SER A 124 -5.00 -21.96 5.10
C SER A 124 -5.53 -21.01 6.17
N SER A 125 -6.23 -21.56 7.15
CA SER A 125 -6.75 -20.80 8.28
C SER A 125 -6.45 -21.49 9.59
N ASN A 126 -6.00 -20.73 10.57
CA ASN A 126 -5.81 -21.16 11.94
C ASN A 126 -6.66 -20.28 12.87
N ILE A 127 -7.19 -20.85 13.95
CA ILE A 127 -8.02 -20.15 14.92
C ILE A 127 -7.33 -20.24 16.28
N LEU A 128 -7.06 -19.08 16.88
CA LEU A 128 -6.41 -18.97 18.18
C LEU A 128 -7.33 -18.29 19.18
N ASP A 129 -7.57 -18.93 20.32
CA ASP A 129 -8.15 -18.29 21.49
C ASP A 129 -7.02 -17.61 22.28
N LEU A 130 -6.94 -16.28 22.16
CA LEU A 130 -5.84 -15.52 22.74
C LEU A 130 -5.85 -15.55 24.27
N VAL A 131 -7.04 -15.49 24.88
CA VAL A 131 -7.19 -15.46 26.33
C VAL A 131 -6.82 -16.81 26.92
N SER A 132 -7.24 -17.91 26.29
CA SER A 132 -6.83 -19.26 26.70
C SER A 132 -5.31 -19.47 26.59
N ILE A 133 -4.69 -19.00 25.49
CA ILE A 133 -3.23 -19.06 25.29
C ILE A 133 -2.49 -18.29 26.40
N ILE A 134 -2.92 -17.06 26.69
CA ILE A 134 -2.28 -16.21 27.70
C ILE A 134 -2.46 -16.80 29.10
N ARG A 135 -3.66 -17.25 29.46
CA ARG A 135 -3.96 -17.85 30.78
C ARG A 135 -3.19 -19.13 31.04
N GLN A 136 -2.92 -19.93 30.00
CA GLN A 136 -2.17 -21.17 30.16
C GLN A 136 -0.72 -20.92 30.61
N LYS A 137 -0.06 -19.89 30.06
CA LYS A 137 1.31 -19.51 30.47
C LYS A 137 1.30 -18.61 31.72
N TYR A 138 0.27 -17.80 31.90
CA TYR A 138 0.14 -16.82 33.00
C TYR A 138 -1.23 -16.93 33.70
N PRO A 139 -1.44 -17.94 34.57
CA PRO A 139 -2.75 -18.23 35.18
C PRO A 139 -3.26 -17.16 36.16
N ILE A 140 -2.42 -16.19 36.54
CA ILE A 140 -2.74 -15.10 37.48
C ILE A 140 -3.58 -13.98 36.83
N VAL A 141 -3.78 -14.02 35.49
CA VAL A 141 -4.66 -13.06 34.79
C VAL A 141 -6.14 -13.46 35.00
N SER A 142 -6.63 -13.25 36.21
CA SER A 142 -8.06 -13.34 36.54
C SER A 142 -8.76 -12.01 36.18
N GLY A 143 -9.88 -12.09 35.46
CA GLY A 143 -10.67 -10.93 35.01
C GLY A 143 -10.92 -10.88 33.50
N GLU A 144 -11.85 -10.03 33.09
CA GLU A 144 -12.10 -9.70 31.69
C GLU A 144 -10.96 -8.83 31.14
N CYS A 145 -10.46 -9.16 29.96
CA CYS A 145 -9.38 -8.46 29.30
C CYS A 145 -9.87 -7.94 27.94
N LYS A 146 -9.57 -6.68 27.63
CA LYS A 146 -9.73 -6.16 26.27
C LYS A 146 -8.48 -6.51 25.47
N VAL A 147 -8.68 -7.03 24.27
CA VAL A 147 -7.58 -7.40 23.36
C VAL A 147 -7.62 -6.52 22.12
N GLN A 148 -6.46 -6.03 21.70
CA GLN A 148 -6.26 -5.26 20.48
C GLN A 148 -5.11 -5.85 19.67
N LEU A 149 -5.31 -6.01 18.36
CA LEU A 149 -4.25 -6.45 17.46
C LEU A 149 -3.33 -5.27 17.14
N LEU A 150 -2.01 -5.48 17.19
CA LEU A 150 -1.02 -4.42 16.95
C LEU A 150 -0.28 -4.61 15.62
N ASN A 151 0.29 -5.79 15.39
CA ASN A 151 1.04 -6.11 14.18
C ASN A 151 1.11 -7.63 13.98
N TYR A 152 1.24 -8.06 12.73
CA TYR A 152 1.59 -9.43 12.37
C TYR A 152 2.83 -9.39 11.48
N SER A 153 3.82 -10.23 11.74
CA SER A 153 5.01 -10.37 10.89
C SER A 153 5.66 -11.73 11.14
N GLU A 154 6.10 -12.40 10.07
CA GLU A 154 6.89 -13.64 10.13
C GLU A 154 6.31 -14.74 11.05
N GLY A 155 4.99 -14.91 11.04
CA GLY A 155 4.32 -15.94 11.85
C GLY A 155 4.12 -15.57 13.32
N ILE A 156 4.42 -14.33 13.71
CA ILE A 156 4.23 -13.81 15.06
C ILE A 156 3.12 -12.74 15.02
N LEU A 157 2.17 -12.84 15.95
CA LEU A 157 1.11 -11.86 16.16
C LEU A 157 1.38 -11.11 17.47
N ALA A 158 1.59 -9.80 17.37
CA ALA A 158 1.66 -8.91 18.52
C ALA A 158 0.26 -8.42 18.90
N VAL A 159 -0.13 -8.63 20.17
CA VAL A 159 -1.42 -8.18 20.72
C VAL A 159 -1.21 -7.36 21.98
N TYR A 160 -2.07 -6.36 22.17
CA TYR A 160 -2.14 -5.55 23.37
C TYR A 160 -3.33 -5.99 24.22
N CYS A 161 -3.08 -6.23 25.50
CA CYS A 161 -4.06 -6.74 26.44
C CYS A 161 -4.15 -5.80 27.64
N THR A 162 -5.35 -5.26 27.89
CA THR A 162 -5.63 -4.38 29.04
C THR A 162 -6.71 -4.99 29.93
N LYS A 163 -6.53 -4.91 31.25
CA LYS A 163 -7.55 -5.37 32.20
C LYS A 163 -8.71 -4.38 32.25
N ILE A 164 -9.94 -4.89 32.24
CA ILE A 164 -11.16 -4.05 32.28
C ILE A 164 -11.44 -3.55 33.70
N ARG A 165 -11.03 -4.29 34.76
CA ARG A 165 -11.26 -3.92 36.17
C ARG A 165 -10.07 -4.30 37.08
N GLY A 166 -9.73 -3.43 38.03
CA GLY A 166 -8.93 -3.75 39.22
C GLY A 166 -7.40 -3.62 39.14
N SER A 167 -6.81 -3.31 37.97
CA SER A 167 -5.36 -3.07 37.84
C SER A 167 -5.04 -2.34 36.53
N GLU A 168 -4.13 -1.36 36.56
CA GLU A 168 -3.60 -0.64 35.38
C GLU A 168 -2.61 -1.47 34.53
N ALA A 169 -2.35 -2.72 34.91
CA ALA A 169 -1.34 -3.53 34.25
C ALA A 169 -1.80 -3.92 32.83
N SER A 170 -1.12 -3.34 31.85
CA SER A 170 -1.31 -3.63 30.44
C SER A 170 -0.10 -4.39 29.91
N TYR A 171 -0.30 -5.24 28.91
CA TYR A 171 0.78 -6.08 28.39
C TYR A 171 0.72 -6.19 26.88
N ILE A 172 1.89 -6.19 26.26
CA ILE A 172 2.06 -6.66 24.89
C ILE A 172 2.46 -8.14 24.96
N TYR A 173 1.79 -8.98 24.17
CA TYR A 173 2.14 -10.38 23.99
C TYR A 173 2.56 -10.63 22.56
N ALA A 174 3.72 -11.28 22.38
CA ALA A 174 4.14 -11.83 21.09
C ALA A 174 3.70 -13.30 21.03
N ILE A 175 2.83 -13.63 20.07
CA ILE A 175 2.18 -14.95 19.99
C ILE A 175 2.58 -15.64 18.69
N ASN A 176 3.15 -16.83 18.81
CA ASN A 176 3.44 -17.72 17.69
C ASN A 176 2.14 -18.28 17.09
N THR A 177 1.99 -18.08 15.79
CA THR A 177 0.78 -18.42 15.04
C THR A 177 0.87 -19.75 14.28
N ALA A 178 2.03 -20.41 14.32
CA ALA A 178 2.27 -21.68 13.65
C ALA A 178 1.22 -22.74 14.06
N PRO A 179 0.65 -23.49 13.10
CA PRO A 179 -0.47 -24.40 13.38
C PRO A 179 -0.09 -25.55 14.34
N ASP A 180 1.15 -26.02 14.25
CA ASP A 180 1.73 -27.12 15.03
C ASP A 180 2.26 -26.71 16.42
N CYS A 181 2.29 -25.42 16.74
CA CYS A 181 2.76 -24.94 18.03
C CYS A 181 1.78 -25.32 19.17
N PRO A 182 2.21 -26.04 20.22
CA PRO A 182 1.35 -26.34 21.37
C PRO A 182 0.92 -25.07 22.09
N THR A 183 -0.35 -24.98 22.50
CA THR A 183 -0.96 -23.78 23.13
C THR A 183 -0.11 -23.18 24.25
N GLY A 184 0.46 -24.00 25.14
CA GLY A 184 1.29 -23.54 26.26
C GLY A 184 2.66 -22.97 25.88
N LYS A 185 3.09 -23.14 24.62
CA LYS A 185 4.35 -22.61 24.07
C LYS A 185 4.14 -21.47 23.07
N ARG A 186 2.89 -21.08 22.80
CA ARG A 186 2.58 -20.04 21.80
C ARG A 186 3.02 -18.65 22.22
N VAL A 187 2.92 -18.30 23.50
CA VAL A 187 3.40 -17.00 23.96
C VAL A 187 4.93 -17.02 23.96
N ILE A 188 5.54 -16.22 23.10
CA ILE A 188 6.99 -16.04 23.00
C ILE A 188 7.40 -15.15 24.18
N GLU A 189 6.94 -13.90 24.16
CA GLU A 189 7.31 -12.88 25.14
C GLU A 189 6.09 -12.14 25.72
N LYS A 190 6.29 -11.63 26.93
CA LYS A 190 5.31 -10.82 27.69
C LYS A 190 5.99 -9.53 28.14
N ILE A 191 5.53 -8.40 27.60
CA ILE A 191 6.12 -7.09 27.86
C ILE A 191 5.15 -6.28 28.72
N PRO A 192 5.51 -5.92 29.96
CA PRO A 192 4.70 -5.01 30.77
C PRO A 192 4.72 -3.60 30.17
N LEU A 193 3.56 -2.97 30.08
CA LEU A 193 3.44 -1.61 29.60
C LEU A 193 2.43 -0.84 30.46
N ALA A 194 2.72 0.42 30.75
CA ALA A 194 1.71 1.32 31.30
C ALA A 194 0.60 1.54 30.25
N ALA A 195 -0.64 1.73 30.70
CA ALA A 195 -1.72 2.03 29.76
C ALA A 195 -1.39 3.32 28.98
N CYS A 196 -1.36 3.23 27.66
CA CYS A 196 -1.10 4.37 26.78
C CYS A 196 -2.07 4.39 25.59
N ASP A 197 -2.41 5.60 25.13
CA ASP A 197 -3.41 5.81 24.06
C ASP A 197 -2.81 5.67 22.65
N ARG A 198 -1.48 5.81 22.52
CA ARG A 198 -0.75 5.76 21.25
C ARG A 198 0.34 4.72 21.35
N LEU A 199 0.01 3.51 20.91
CA LEU A 199 0.90 2.36 20.87
C LEU A 199 0.98 1.84 19.44
N LEU A 200 2.20 1.70 18.93
CA LEU A 200 2.47 1.04 17.66
C LEU A 200 3.55 -0.02 17.87
N VAL A 201 3.44 -1.13 17.14
CA VAL A 201 4.43 -2.22 17.18
C VAL A 201 4.90 -2.54 15.78
N ARG A 202 6.21 -2.76 15.63
CA ARG A 202 6.85 -3.31 14.45
C ARG A 202 7.82 -4.40 14.90
N HIS A 203 7.84 -5.51 14.19
CA HIS A 203 8.71 -6.63 14.53
C HIS A 203 9.01 -7.47 13.29
N ASP A 204 10.13 -8.20 13.35
CA ASP A 204 10.43 -9.36 12.50
C ASP A 204 10.33 -10.64 13.35
N SER A 205 11.00 -11.73 12.95
CA SER A 205 11.10 -12.96 13.74
C SER A 205 12.06 -12.85 14.94
N ARG A 206 12.97 -11.87 14.97
CA ARG A 206 14.07 -11.77 15.95
C ARG A 206 13.85 -10.66 16.98
N TYR A 207 13.23 -9.56 16.59
CA TYR A 207 13.12 -8.34 17.40
C TYR A 207 11.71 -7.78 17.35
N LEU A 208 11.19 -7.34 18.49
CA LEU A 208 9.95 -6.59 18.60
C LEU A 208 10.22 -5.21 19.17
N TYR A 209 9.89 -4.19 18.38
CA TYR A 209 9.92 -2.79 18.78
C TYR A 209 8.51 -2.25 18.98
N TYR A 210 8.33 -1.54 20.08
CA TYR A 210 7.10 -0.84 20.38
C TYR A 210 7.37 0.65 20.61
N VAL A 211 6.44 1.45 20.14
CA VAL A 211 6.56 2.91 20.08
C VAL A 211 5.40 3.53 20.83
N THR A 212 5.71 4.43 21.75
CA THR A 212 4.74 5.15 22.58
C THR A 212 4.95 6.65 22.49
N HIS A 213 3.87 7.43 22.63
CA HIS A 213 3.95 8.90 22.75
C HIS A 213 3.81 9.33 24.22
N THR A 214 4.64 8.74 25.07
CA THR A 214 4.64 8.90 26.53
C THR A 214 5.95 9.42 27.07
N GLY A 215 7.01 9.45 26.26
CA GLY A 215 8.31 9.96 26.65
C GLY A 215 8.20 11.40 27.12
N ARG A 216 9.03 11.77 28.09
CA ARG A 216 9.15 13.16 28.55
C ARG A 216 10.58 13.61 28.27
N GLY A 217 10.70 14.64 27.44
CA GLY A 217 11.97 15.32 27.25
C GLY A 217 12.30 16.24 28.42
N ASP A 218 13.51 16.78 28.40
CA ASP A 218 13.96 17.78 29.37
C ASP A 218 13.18 19.11 29.28
N ASP A 219 12.52 19.35 28.15
CA ASP A 219 11.62 20.47 27.86
C ASP A 219 10.20 20.30 28.45
N GLY A 220 9.88 19.11 28.98
CA GLY A 220 8.56 18.79 29.51
C GLY A 220 7.50 18.46 28.45
N GLU A 221 7.84 18.51 27.16
CA GLU A 221 6.96 18.07 26.08
C GLU A 221 6.87 16.53 26.01
N ARG A 222 5.76 16.03 25.47
CA ARG A 222 5.61 14.60 25.19
C ARG A 222 6.38 14.27 23.92
N LYS A 223 7.20 13.23 23.99
CA LYS A 223 8.06 12.78 22.89
C LYS A 223 7.77 11.33 22.54
N TRP A 224 8.16 10.95 21.33
CA TRP A 224 8.12 9.56 20.89
C TRP A 224 9.24 8.78 21.57
N GLU A 225 8.86 7.67 22.17
CA GLU A 225 9.72 6.76 22.90
C GLU A 225 9.67 5.39 22.22
N ILE A 226 10.83 4.80 21.96
CA ILE A 226 10.98 3.51 21.28
C ILE A 226 11.71 2.54 22.20
N ASP A 227 11.06 1.42 22.49
CA ASP A 227 11.67 0.33 23.21
C ASP A 227 11.54 -0.99 22.44
N GLY A 228 12.36 -1.97 22.80
CA GLY A 228 12.55 -3.15 22.00
C GLY A 228 13.07 -4.32 22.81
N ILE A 229 12.59 -5.51 22.45
CA ILE A 229 12.97 -6.77 23.05
C ILE A 229 13.41 -7.75 21.96
N SER A 230 14.24 -8.72 22.35
CA SER A 230 14.55 -9.86 21.51
C SER A 230 13.45 -10.92 21.64
N LEU A 231 13.02 -11.46 20.51
CA LEU A 231 12.09 -12.58 20.38
C LEU A 231 12.82 -13.93 20.19
N ASP A 232 14.11 -13.88 19.84
CA ASP A 232 14.96 -15.05 19.65
C ASP A 232 16.22 -14.94 20.52
N ILE A 233 16.39 -15.91 21.43
CA ILE A 233 17.51 -15.95 22.37
C ILE A 233 18.89 -15.90 21.70
N ASN A 234 19.00 -16.31 20.44
CA ASN A 234 20.25 -16.26 19.67
C ASN A 234 20.61 -14.85 19.19
N PHE A 235 19.68 -13.90 19.30
CA PHE A 235 19.81 -12.52 18.87
C PHE A 235 19.53 -11.57 20.05
N PRO A 236 20.34 -11.60 21.12
CA PRO A 236 20.11 -10.76 22.29
C PRO A 236 20.29 -9.28 21.93
N LEU A 237 19.47 -8.42 22.53
CA LEU A 237 19.65 -6.96 22.47
C LEU A 237 20.61 -6.49 23.56
N PRO A 238 21.37 -5.41 23.31
CA PRO A 238 22.17 -4.77 24.34
C PRO A 238 21.27 -4.28 25.49
N ARG A 239 21.80 -4.34 26.72
CA ARG A 239 21.09 -3.79 27.89
C ARG A 239 20.98 -2.29 27.75
N ARG A 240 19.79 -1.76 27.98
CA ARG A 240 19.50 -0.32 27.99
C ARG A 240 18.88 0.06 29.32
N GLU A 241 19.31 1.17 29.88
CA GLU A 241 18.75 1.68 31.14
C GLU A 241 17.39 2.35 30.92
N ARG A 242 17.17 2.91 29.73
CA ARG A 242 15.95 3.60 29.34
C ARG A 242 15.62 3.31 27.86
N PRO A 243 14.34 3.38 27.48
CA PRO A 243 13.94 3.41 26.08
C PRO A 243 14.62 4.53 25.30
N LEU A 244 14.67 4.38 23.97
CA LEU A 244 15.23 5.38 23.06
C LEU A 244 14.22 6.52 22.89
N LEU A 245 14.59 7.72 23.31
CA LEU A 245 13.78 8.92 23.16
C LEU A 245 14.12 9.61 21.84
N LEU A 246 13.11 9.89 21.01
CA LEU A 246 13.28 10.65 19.78
C LEU A 246 13.18 12.15 20.07
N GLU A 247 14.32 12.75 20.36
CA GLU A 247 14.48 14.20 20.50
C GLU A 247 14.21 14.93 19.17
N ASN A 248 13.60 16.12 19.24
CA ASN A 248 13.25 16.97 18.09
C ASN A 248 12.42 16.24 17.00
N PHE A 249 11.59 15.28 17.41
CA PHE A 249 10.78 14.47 16.50
C PHE A 249 9.30 14.73 16.72
N HIS A 250 8.77 15.71 16.00
CA HIS A 250 7.40 16.19 16.16
C HIS A 250 6.42 15.37 15.31
N GLY A 251 5.11 15.61 15.45
CA GLY A 251 4.08 14.83 14.78
C GLY A 251 3.36 13.89 15.73
N SER A 252 2.06 13.73 15.50
CA SER A 252 1.19 12.99 16.40
C SER A 252 0.43 11.88 15.66
N ASP A 253 0.00 12.13 14.43
CA ASP A 253 -0.92 11.26 13.70
C ASP A 253 -0.15 10.29 12.80
N VAL A 254 -0.07 9.03 13.24
CA VAL A 254 0.58 7.96 12.49
C VAL A 254 -0.11 7.78 11.13
N GLY A 255 0.68 7.75 10.07
CA GLY A 255 0.20 7.67 8.69
C GLY A 255 -0.16 9.03 8.07
N SER A 256 -0.04 10.14 8.81
CA SER A 256 -0.29 11.50 8.29
C SER A 256 0.88 12.44 8.58
N THR A 257 1.29 12.53 9.83
CA THR A 257 2.42 13.38 10.24
C THR A 257 3.68 12.59 10.56
N ILE A 258 3.53 11.32 10.91
CA ILE A 258 4.62 10.44 11.32
C ILE A 258 4.41 9.03 10.76
N ALA A 259 5.49 8.33 10.41
CA ALA A 259 5.43 6.93 9.98
C ALA A 259 6.62 6.13 10.50
N PHE A 260 6.39 4.84 10.80
CA PHE A 260 7.38 3.91 11.34
C PHE A 260 7.38 2.62 10.54
N GLU A 261 8.57 2.12 10.20
CA GLU A 261 8.71 0.85 9.49
C GLU A 261 10.01 0.12 9.81
N ILE A 262 10.00 -1.21 9.73
CA ILE A 262 11.20 -2.03 9.78
C ILE A 262 11.49 -2.54 8.37
N HIS A 263 12.72 -2.34 7.91
CA HIS A 263 13.21 -2.83 6.63
C HIS A 263 14.73 -3.00 6.64
N ASN A 264 15.28 -3.99 5.93
CA ASN A 264 16.73 -4.25 5.84
C ASN A 264 17.48 -4.18 7.17
N ASP A 265 17.02 -4.87 8.21
CA ASP A 265 17.64 -4.90 9.54
C ASP A 265 17.75 -3.52 10.23
N HIS A 266 16.96 -2.53 9.80
CA HIS A 266 16.87 -1.22 10.42
C HIS A 266 15.43 -0.88 10.79
N PHE A 267 15.30 -0.12 11.88
CA PHE A 267 14.07 0.57 12.23
C PHE A 267 14.13 1.98 11.65
N TYR A 268 13.05 2.42 10.99
CA TYR A 268 12.91 3.75 10.41
C TYR A 268 11.75 4.51 11.06
N ALA A 269 11.96 5.80 11.28
CA ALA A 269 10.93 6.77 11.62
C ALA A 269 11.05 7.98 10.70
N VAL A 270 9.92 8.49 10.20
CA VAL A 270 9.87 9.77 9.48
C VAL A 270 8.77 10.66 10.04
N SER A 271 9.06 11.94 10.18
CA SER A 271 8.09 13.00 10.47
C SER A 271 8.13 14.08 9.39
N ASN A 272 6.98 14.72 9.14
CA ASN A 272 6.87 15.88 8.25
C ASN A 272 6.58 17.20 9.00
N GLN A 273 6.77 17.21 10.32
CA GLN A 273 6.64 18.38 11.19
C GLN A 273 7.98 18.68 11.87
N GLY A 274 8.40 19.94 11.86
CA GLY A 274 9.67 20.39 12.43
C GLY A 274 9.59 20.99 13.82
N SER A 275 8.42 21.48 14.24
CA SER A 275 8.21 22.04 15.57
C SER A 275 6.77 21.83 16.05
N SER A 276 6.59 21.85 17.37
CA SER A 276 5.27 21.80 18.03
C SER A 276 4.51 23.14 17.90
N GLU A 277 5.25 24.25 17.78
CA GLU A 277 4.71 25.60 17.65
C GLU A 277 4.54 26.01 16.19
N VAL A 278 3.55 26.85 15.91
CA VAL A 278 3.36 27.38 14.56
C VAL A 278 4.33 28.55 14.38
N GLU A 279 5.44 28.30 13.68
CA GLU A 279 6.33 29.37 13.26
C GLU A 279 5.63 30.26 12.22
N GLU A 280 5.64 31.58 12.46
CA GLU A 280 4.98 32.55 11.57
C GLU A 280 5.66 32.62 10.19
N ILE A 281 6.98 32.36 10.12
CA ILE A 281 7.78 32.39 8.88
C ILE A 281 8.76 31.21 8.84
N ASP A 282 8.29 30.05 8.39
CA ASP A 282 9.14 28.93 7.97
C ASP A 282 9.25 28.91 6.43
N TYR A 283 10.47 29.08 5.89
CA TYR A 283 10.69 29.12 4.45
C TYR A 283 10.65 27.72 3.83
N THR A 284 11.24 26.74 4.51
CA THR A 284 11.44 25.39 4.00
C THR A 284 11.03 24.39 5.06
N SER A 285 9.97 23.65 4.77
CA SER A 285 9.61 22.50 5.58
C SER A 285 10.54 21.33 5.24
N PHE A 286 10.92 20.57 6.27
CA PHE A 286 11.75 19.38 6.17
C PHE A 286 10.99 18.12 6.57
N TYR A 287 11.50 16.99 6.11
CA TYR A 287 11.29 15.72 6.78
C TYR A 287 12.37 15.54 7.84
N HIS A 288 11.96 15.00 8.98
CA HIS A 288 12.86 14.54 10.02
C HIS A 288 12.88 13.02 9.92
N VAL A 289 14.05 12.44 9.69
CA VAL A 289 14.22 11.01 9.49
C VAL A 289 15.18 10.48 10.55
N VAL A 290 14.80 9.37 11.16
CA VAL A 290 15.63 8.65 12.13
C VAL A 290 15.70 7.19 11.71
N ARG A 291 16.89 6.58 11.80
CA ARG A 291 17.03 5.13 11.71
C ARG A 291 18.05 4.58 12.70
N PHE A 292 17.92 3.31 13.05
CA PHE A 292 18.93 2.58 13.81
C PHE A 292 18.89 1.08 13.48
N PRO A 293 20.01 0.33 13.62
CA PRO A 293 20.05 -1.12 13.43
C PRO A 293 19.18 -1.86 14.45
N LEU A 294 18.43 -2.88 14.01
CA LEU A 294 17.55 -3.67 14.90
C LEU A 294 18.31 -4.46 15.98
N ASN A 295 19.60 -4.72 15.79
CA ASN A 295 20.42 -5.40 16.80
C ASN A 295 21.06 -4.41 17.79
N SER A 296 21.02 -3.10 17.51
CA SER A 296 21.68 -2.06 18.32
C SER A 296 20.82 -0.79 18.42
N PRO A 297 19.73 -0.81 19.23
CA PRO A 297 18.89 0.36 19.47
C PRO A 297 19.50 1.32 20.50
N LEU A 298 20.78 1.66 20.32
CA LEU A 298 21.54 2.55 21.20
C LEU A 298 21.53 3.97 20.65
N PRO A 299 21.46 5.03 21.50
CA PRO A 299 21.48 6.42 21.03
C PRO A 299 22.64 6.75 20.08
N ASP A 300 23.82 6.18 20.32
CA ASP A 300 25.02 6.44 19.52
C ASP A 300 24.97 5.81 18.10
N GLU A 301 24.08 4.83 17.89
CA GLU A 301 23.89 4.12 16.62
C GLU A 301 22.71 4.70 15.83
N VAL A 302 22.07 5.75 16.35
CA VAL A 302 20.96 6.42 15.70
C VAL A 302 21.49 7.38 14.64
N GLU A 303 21.18 7.10 13.39
CA GLU A 303 21.41 8.01 12.27
C GLU A 303 20.18 8.90 12.09
N LYS A 304 20.40 10.21 11.92
CA LYS A 304 19.33 11.20 11.74
C LYS A 304 19.60 12.12 10.56
N ASP A 305 18.54 12.52 9.86
CA ASP A 305 18.52 13.64 8.93
C ASP A 305 17.31 14.51 9.26
N GLU A 306 17.56 15.63 9.93
CA GLU A 306 16.52 16.59 10.37
C GLU A 306 16.27 17.68 9.32
N ARG A 307 17.04 17.72 8.23
CA ARG A 307 16.95 18.76 7.18
C ARG A 307 16.77 18.16 5.79
N LEU A 308 16.11 17.00 5.69
CA LEU A 308 15.74 16.40 4.43
C LEU A 308 14.65 17.26 3.77
N TYR A 309 14.94 17.84 2.61
CA TYR A 309 14.05 18.80 1.97
C TYR A 309 12.65 18.20 1.72
N ARG A 310 11.59 18.89 2.16
CA ARG A 310 10.20 18.51 1.87
C ARG A 310 9.53 19.46 0.89
N ARG A 311 9.53 20.77 1.18
CA ARG A 311 8.85 21.78 0.34
C ARG A 311 9.26 23.20 0.68
N GLN A 312 9.08 24.12 -0.28
CA GLN A 312 9.12 25.56 -0.03
C GLN A 312 7.74 26.10 0.38
N HIS A 313 7.74 27.12 1.24
CA HIS A 313 6.55 27.91 1.57
C HIS A 313 5.87 28.52 0.32
N LYS A 314 6.66 28.91 -0.70
CA LYS A 314 6.17 29.45 -1.99
C LYS A 314 5.26 28.50 -2.77
N GLU A 315 5.29 27.19 -2.47
CA GLU A 315 4.39 26.22 -3.10
C GLU A 315 2.92 26.41 -2.68
N GLY A 316 2.66 27.18 -1.61
CA GLY A 316 1.32 27.52 -1.12
C GLY A 316 0.86 26.68 0.07
N PRO A 317 -0.33 26.94 0.63
CA PRO A 317 -0.81 26.18 1.77
C PRO A 317 -1.20 24.74 1.40
N ILE A 318 -1.21 23.87 2.40
CA ILE A 318 -1.62 22.46 2.28
C ILE A 318 -2.89 22.20 3.09
N HIS A 319 -3.66 21.20 2.67
CA HIS A 319 -4.86 20.76 3.38
C HIS A 319 -4.51 19.54 4.24
N ASP A 320 -4.09 19.76 5.49
CA ASP A 320 -3.45 18.73 6.33
C ASP A 320 -4.25 17.44 6.50
N THR A 321 -5.59 17.51 6.53
CA THR A 321 -6.43 16.31 6.66
C THR A 321 -6.42 15.40 5.42
N TRP A 322 -5.83 15.84 4.30
CA TRP A 322 -5.56 15.04 3.12
C TRP A 322 -4.16 14.45 3.07
N THR A 323 -3.31 14.78 4.04
CA THR A 323 -1.97 14.25 4.11
C THR A 323 -2.02 12.74 4.41
N ASP A 324 -1.14 12.01 3.74
CA ASP A 324 -0.89 10.59 3.95
C ASP A 324 0.62 10.39 3.83
N LEU A 325 1.25 9.81 4.85
CA LEU A 325 2.69 9.65 4.97
C LEU A 325 3.01 8.19 5.25
N THR A 326 3.78 7.56 4.36
CA THR A 326 4.18 6.16 4.50
C THR A 326 5.65 5.95 4.13
N LEU A 327 6.25 4.92 4.69
CA LEU A 327 7.54 4.38 4.26
C LEU A 327 7.26 3.14 3.39
N GLN A 328 7.82 3.10 2.19
CA GLN A 328 7.65 2.00 1.24
C GLN A 328 9.01 1.53 0.73
N VAL A 329 9.05 0.38 0.06
CA VAL A 329 10.28 -0.21 -0.47
C VAL A 329 10.31 -0.05 -1.99
N ASP A 330 11.48 0.30 -2.54
CA ASP A 330 11.73 0.25 -3.98
C ASP A 330 12.03 -1.21 -4.40
N ASP A 331 11.13 -1.79 -5.20
CA ASP A 331 11.24 -3.17 -5.72
C ASP A 331 12.53 -3.42 -6.52
N CYS A 332 13.18 -2.35 -7.02
CA CYS A 332 14.41 -2.42 -7.82
C CYS A 332 15.67 -2.31 -6.95
N THR A 333 15.73 -1.35 -6.03
CA THR A 333 16.95 -1.06 -5.23
C THR A 333 16.92 -1.64 -3.82
N ASN A 334 15.77 -2.09 -3.34
CA ASN A 334 15.51 -2.46 -1.95
C ASN A 334 15.65 -1.31 -0.95
N GLU A 335 15.72 -0.07 -1.43
CA GLU A 335 15.84 1.11 -0.58
C GLU A 335 14.48 1.52 -0.04
N THR A 336 14.48 2.09 1.17
CA THR A 336 13.29 2.70 1.76
C THR A 336 13.04 4.06 1.13
N VAL A 337 11.80 4.35 0.76
CA VAL A 337 11.36 5.63 0.23
C VAL A 337 10.25 6.22 1.10
N ILE A 338 10.27 7.55 1.25
CA ILE A 338 9.15 8.31 1.82
C ILE A 338 8.14 8.54 0.70
N VAL A 339 6.87 8.23 0.98
CA VAL A 339 5.75 8.54 0.11
C VAL A 339 4.79 9.44 0.87
N GLU A 340 4.60 10.66 0.37
CA GLU A 340 3.67 11.65 0.94
C GLU A 340 2.62 12.07 -0.09
N SER A 341 1.34 11.91 0.23
CA SER A 341 0.25 12.55 -0.52
C SER A 341 -0.04 13.92 0.09
N ARG A 342 -0.03 14.98 -0.71
CA ARG A 342 -0.45 16.32 -0.28
C ARG A 342 -1.59 16.82 -1.15
N ARG A 343 -2.48 17.61 -0.57
CA ARG A 343 -3.49 18.37 -1.32
C ARG A 343 -3.24 19.85 -1.09
N GLU A 344 -2.95 20.57 -2.17
CA GLU A 344 -2.27 21.87 -2.09
C GLU A 344 -2.98 22.91 -2.96
N TRP A 345 -2.95 24.16 -2.52
CA TRP A 345 -3.32 25.32 -3.33
C TRP A 345 -2.06 25.84 -4.03
N ALA A 346 -1.68 25.14 -5.10
CA ALA A 346 -0.44 25.43 -5.82
C ALA A 346 -0.32 26.92 -6.16
N GLN A 347 0.81 27.54 -5.81
CA GLN A 347 1.11 28.95 -6.07
C GLN A 347 0.03 29.91 -5.52
N ALA A 348 -0.59 29.55 -4.40
CA ALA A 348 -1.72 30.29 -3.81
C ALA A 348 -2.92 30.46 -4.76
N SER A 349 -3.11 29.52 -5.70
CA SER A 349 -4.28 29.51 -6.58
C SER A 349 -5.55 29.13 -5.81
N SER A 350 -6.73 29.46 -6.34
CA SER A 350 -8.01 29.05 -5.76
C SER A 350 -8.36 27.57 -5.98
N ARG A 351 -7.50 26.82 -6.68
CA ARG A 351 -7.73 25.42 -7.04
C ARG A 351 -6.84 24.50 -6.21
N GLN A 352 -7.46 23.51 -5.57
CA GLN A 352 -6.74 22.44 -4.90
C GLN A 352 -6.38 21.32 -5.88
N SER A 353 -5.16 20.79 -5.75
CA SER A 353 -4.73 19.58 -6.45
C SER A 353 -4.03 18.64 -5.49
N ARG A 354 -4.30 17.33 -5.61
CA ARG A 354 -3.57 16.30 -4.89
C ARG A 354 -2.37 15.81 -5.72
N THR A 355 -1.22 15.67 -5.07
CA THR A 355 0.02 15.18 -5.67
C THR A 355 0.67 14.19 -4.70
N PHE A 356 1.23 13.11 -5.23
CA PHE A 356 2.02 12.14 -4.48
C PHE A 356 3.49 12.42 -4.70
N TYR A 357 4.22 12.64 -3.62
CA TYR A 357 5.64 12.92 -3.59
C TYR A 357 6.39 11.69 -3.12
N VAL A 358 7.52 11.40 -3.78
CA VAL A 358 8.39 10.28 -3.45
C VAL A 358 9.80 10.81 -3.23
N ILE A 359 10.40 10.47 -2.09
CA ILE A 359 11.78 10.79 -1.77
C ILE A 359 12.51 9.51 -1.41
N LYS A 360 13.63 9.27 -2.08
CA LYS A 360 14.52 8.15 -1.75
C LYS A 360 15.36 8.53 -0.53
N LEU A 361 15.42 7.64 0.47
CA LEU A 361 16.28 7.82 1.62
C LEU A 361 17.68 7.32 1.27
N ASN A 362 18.67 8.20 1.37
CA ASN A 362 20.07 7.84 1.21
C ASN A 362 20.80 8.16 2.51
N PHE A 363 21.29 7.12 3.17
CA PHE A 363 22.10 7.24 4.37
C PHE A 363 23.50 6.72 4.04
N GLY A 364 24.53 7.50 4.37
CA GLY A 364 25.92 7.18 4.01
C GLY A 364 26.53 8.10 2.95
N GLY A 365 25.82 9.12 2.50
CA GLY A 365 26.47 10.32 1.94
C GLY A 365 27.14 11.08 3.09
N ASN A 366 28.29 11.72 2.82
CA ASN A 366 28.86 12.67 3.76
C ASN A 366 27.79 13.73 4.05
N PHE A 367 27.18 13.67 5.23
CA PHE A 367 26.40 14.78 5.79
C PHE A 367 27.30 15.98 6.13
N GLU A 368 28.62 15.84 5.89
CA GLU A 368 29.55 16.94 5.74
C GLU A 368 29.34 17.61 4.38
N ASP A 369 28.34 18.49 4.30
CA ASP A 369 28.37 19.70 3.48
C ASP A 369 27.12 20.52 3.77
N MET A 370 27.16 21.23 4.88
CA MET A 370 27.21 22.69 4.91
C MET A 370 27.25 23.08 6.38
N LEU A 371 28.36 23.68 6.83
CA LEU A 371 28.32 24.53 8.01
C LEU A 371 27.08 25.42 7.87
N ASP A 372 26.19 25.36 8.86
CA ASP A 372 24.93 26.10 8.96
C ASP A 372 25.17 27.62 8.93
N GLU A 373 25.55 28.18 7.79
CA GLU A 373 25.17 29.55 7.50
C GLU A 373 23.66 29.53 7.38
N GLN A 374 23.00 30.29 8.24
CA GLN A 374 21.57 30.56 8.19
C GLN A 374 21.30 31.42 6.95
N LEU A 375 21.37 30.79 5.79
CA LEU A 375 21.16 31.41 4.51
C LEU A 375 19.68 31.76 4.42
N LEU A 376 19.38 33.03 4.16
CA LEU A 376 18.04 33.46 3.80
C LEU A 376 17.94 33.58 2.29
N PRO A 377 16.77 33.37 1.69
CA PRO A 377 16.62 33.57 0.26
C PRO A 377 16.90 35.03 -0.12
N GLU A 378 17.75 35.22 -1.12
CA GLU A 378 18.04 36.55 -1.66
C GLU A 378 16.77 37.19 -2.24
N ASN A 379 16.56 38.48 -1.94
CA ASN A 379 15.46 39.30 -2.47
C ASN A 379 14.04 38.78 -2.14
N ASP A 380 13.86 38.08 -1.02
CA ASP A 380 12.52 37.66 -0.57
C ASP A 380 11.81 38.75 0.24
N PRO A 381 10.54 39.08 -0.07
CA PRO A 381 9.77 40.09 0.67
C PRO A 381 9.50 39.72 2.13
N LEU A 382 9.67 38.46 2.53
CA LEU A 382 9.52 38.02 3.91
C LEU A 382 10.81 38.22 4.72
N VAL A 383 11.98 38.40 4.09
CA VAL A 383 13.26 38.61 4.79
C VAL A 383 13.21 39.81 5.75
N PRO A 384 12.67 40.97 5.36
CA PRO A 384 12.57 42.12 6.26
C PRO A 384 11.62 41.94 7.46
N LEU A 385 10.77 40.92 7.45
CA LEU A 385 9.81 40.64 8.52
C LEU A 385 10.38 39.69 9.59
N ILE A 386 11.56 39.12 9.35
CA ILE A 386 12.22 38.22 10.29
C ILE A 386 12.84 39.05 11.41
N ASP A 387 12.44 38.77 12.65
CA ASP A 387 13.06 39.32 13.85
C ASP A 387 13.84 38.24 14.64
N SER A 388 14.39 38.62 15.79
CA SER A 388 15.18 37.72 16.64
C SER A 388 14.39 36.56 17.27
N SER A 389 13.06 36.57 17.17
CA SER A 389 12.18 35.49 17.67
C SER A 389 11.83 34.47 16.60
N ASN A 390 12.12 34.75 15.32
CA ASN A 390 11.90 33.81 14.24
C ASN A 390 13.12 32.90 14.06
N HIS A 391 12.86 31.62 13.76
CA HIS A 391 13.88 30.63 13.42
C HIS A 391 13.74 30.19 11.95
N PRO A 392 13.86 31.12 10.98
CA PRO A 392 13.59 30.83 9.58
C PRO A 392 14.59 29.80 9.05
N HIS A 393 14.08 28.63 8.70
CA HIS A 393 14.89 27.62 8.05
C HIS A 393 14.73 27.71 6.53
N TRP A 394 15.84 27.93 5.82
CA TRP A 394 15.85 27.87 4.37
C TRP A 394 16.87 26.87 3.86
N LYS A 395 16.48 26.13 2.83
CA LYS A 395 17.35 25.28 2.02
C LYS A 395 16.96 25.48 0.56
N PRO A 396 17.92 25.60 -0.38
CA PRO A 396 17.58 25.70 -1.79
C PRO A 396 16.78 24.47 -2.24
N THR A 397 15.80 24.69 -3.12
CA THR A 397 15.03 23.59 -3.70
C THR A 397 15.98 22.65 -4.47
N PRO A 398 16.05 21.36 -4.10
CA PRO A 398 16.92 20.41 -4.77
C PRO A 398 16.46 20.16 -6.20
N ALA A 399 17.35 19.55 -6.98
CA ALA A 399 17.02 19.03 -8.30
C ALA A 399 15.76 18.15 -8.25
N LEU A 400 14.70 18.59 -8.93
CA LEU A 400 13.48 17.81 -9.06
C LEU A 400 13.61 16.83 -10.22
N TYR A 401 13.19 15.60 -9.98
CA TYR A 401 13.10 14.57 -11.00
C TYR A 401 11.65 14.23 -11.29
N SER A 402 11.32 13.88 -12.53
CA SER A 402 9.96 13.60 -12.94
C SER A 402 9.37 12.38 -12.21
N TRP A 403 10.21 11.43 -11.78
CA TRP A 403 9.81 10.29 -10.95
C TRP A 403 9.41 10.66 -9.52
N SER A 404 9.80 11.83 -8.99
CA SER A 404 9.52 12.17 -7.58
C SER A 404 8.11 12.71 -7.34
N GLN A 405 7.32 12.97 -8.39
CA GLN A 405 5.98 13.58 -8.26
C GLN A 405 4.95 12.97 -9.19
N HIS A 406 3.81 12.54 -8.64
CA HIS A 406 2.66 12.06 -9.40
C HIS A 406 1.42 12.92 -9.09
N PRO A 407 1.02 13.85 -9.97
CA PRO A 407 -0.23 14.58 -9.79
C PRO A 407 -1.45 13.67 -10.00
N GLU A 408 -2.49 13.84 -9.18
CA GLU A 408 -3.76 13.09 -9.28
C GLU A 408 -4.40 13.20 -10.66
N PHE A 409 -4.33 14.39 -11.27
CA PHE A 409 -4.86 14.66 -12.61
C PHE A 409 -3.74 15.12 -13.53
N SER A 410 -3.74 14.59 -14.75
CA SER A 410 -2.94 15.15 -15.84
C SER A 410 -3.48 16.52 -16.26
N ARG A 411 -2.60 17.36 -16.82
CA ARG A 411 -3.01 18.61 -17.46
C ARG A 411 -3.95 18.39 -18.64
N THR A 412 -3.84 17.24 -19.30
CA THR A 412 -4.68 16.85 -20.45
C THR A 412 -6.02 16.24 -20.05
N ASP A 413 -6.26 16.02 -18.75
CA ASP A 413 -7.52 15.43 -18.29
C ASP A 413 -8.67 16.43 -18.42
N THR A 414 -9.59 16.11 -19.33
CA THR A 414 -10.82 16.87 -19.59
C THR A 414 -11.91 16.60 -18.56
N THR A 415 -11.91 15.42 -17.92
CA THR A 415 -12.89 15.01 -16.92
C THR A 415 -12.25 14.81 -15.55
N ARG A 416 -12.23 15.87 -14.73
CA ARG A 416 -11.71 15.80 -13.37
C ARG A 416 -12.80 15.42 -12.39
N ARG A 417 -12.88 14.13 -12.05
CA ARG A 417 -13.76 13.63 -10.99
C ARG A 417 -12.97 13.43 -9.70
N SER A 418 -13.07 14.39 -8.78
CA SER A 418 -12.54 14.29 -7.42
C SER A 418 -13.67 14.05 -6.42
N PHE A 419 -13.29 13.55 -5.24
CA PHE A 419 -14.20 13.35 -4.11
C PHE A 419 -13.75 14.24 -2.94
N MET A 420 -14.72 14.70 -2.16
CA MET A 420 -14.45 15.40 -0.91
C MET A 420 -14.02 14.40 0.17
N LEU A 421 -13.31 14.88 1.19
CA LEU A 421 -12.72 14.03 2.23
C LEU A 421 -13.76 13.11 2.88
N ALA A 422 -14.92 13.65 3.24
CA ALA A 422 -16.00 12.89 3.87
C ALA A 422 -16.51 11.69 3.02
N ARG A 423 -16.32 11.74 1.69
CA ARG A 423 -16.69 10.69 0.74
C ARG A 423 -15.53 9.76 0.42
N THR A 424 -14.30 10.09 0.78
CA THR A 424 -13.12 9.26 0.55
C THR A 424 -12.78 8.50 1.84
N LYS A 425 -13.15 7.22 1.88
CA LYS A 425 -13.08 6.37 3.08
C LYS A 425 -11.74 5.70 3.30
N PHE A 426 -10.96 5.54 2.25
CA PHE A 426 -9.59 5.07 2.29
C PHE A 426 -8.80 5.73 1.16
N ARG A 427 -7.51 5.97 1.38
CA ARG A 427 -6.58 6.60 0.46
C ARG A 427 -5.26 5.86 0.61
N ALA A 428 -4.62 5.53 -0.50
CA ALA A 428 -3.24 5.08 -0.49
C ALA A 428 -2.58 5.38 -1.83
N TYR A 429 -1.27 5.51 -1.80
CA TYR A 429 -0.43 5.45 -2.99
C TYR A 429 0.45 4.20 -2.91
N ASN A 430 0.43 3.37 -3.94
CA ASN A 430 1.35 2.24 -4.05
C ASN A 430 2.51 2.65 -4.95
N TYR A 431 3.70 2.82 -4.37
CA TYR A 431 4.90 3.26 -5.09
C TYR A 431 5.30 2.25 -6.14
N ALA A 432 5.37 0.97 -5.78
CA ALA A 432 5.72 -0.12 -6.67
C ALA A 432 4.90 -0.06 -7.97
N CYS A 433 3.57 0.03 -7.89
CA CYS A 433 2.68 0.09 -9.05
C CYS A 433 2.44 1.52 -9.59
N THR A 434 3.12 2.55 -9.09
CA THR A 434 2.96 3.96 -9.47
C THR A 434 1.50 4.43 -9.58
N SER A 435 0.68 3.96 -8.63
CA SER A 435 -0.79 4.06 -8.68
C SER A 435 -1.37 4.50 -7.35
N PHE A 436 -2.34 5.40 -7.38
CA PHE A 436 -3.17 5.71 -6.22
C PHE A 436 -4.45 4.88 -6.23
N LEU A 437 -4.96 4.56 -5.05
CA LEU A 437 -6.26 3.92 -4.86
C LEU A 437 -7.02 4.65 -3.76
N ASP A 438 -8.22 5.08 -4.10
CA ASP A 438 -9.20 5.62 -3.15
C ASP A 438 -10.41 4.68 -3.06
N LEU A 439 -10.88 4.42 -1.85
CA LEU A 439 -12.22 3.86 -1.65
C LEU A 439 -13.19 5.02 -1.41
N VAL A 440 -14.15 5.21 -2.31
CA VAL A 440 -15.05 6.36 -2.32
C VAL A 440 -16.51 5.97 -2.23
N GLU A 441 -17.30 6.81 -1.57
CA GLU A 441 -18.76 6.80 -1.60
C GLU A 441 -19.24 7.51 -2.87
N ASP A 442 -19.76 6.75 -3.83
CA ASP A 442 -20.29 7.23 -5.10
C ASP A 442 -21.82 7.27 -5.10
N ASP A 443 -22.37 8.47 -4.94
CA ASP A 443 -23.81 8.77 -4.99
C ASP A 443 -24.40 8.63 -6.40
N ARG A 444 -23.59 8.80 -7.44
CA ARG A 444 -24.00 8.64 -8.85
C ARG A 444 -24.07 7.18 -9.29
N CYS A 445 -23.56 6.26 -8.48
CA CYS A 445 -23.43 4.86 -8.85
C CYS A 445 -24.72 4.05 -8.66
N CYS A 446 -25.38 4.25 -7.52
CA CYS A 446 -26.55 3.49 -7.11
C CYS A 446 -27.73 4.45 -6.92
N SER A 447 -28.73 4.35 -7.80
CA SER A 447 -29.83 5.32 -7.91
C SER A 447 -30.89 5.24 -6.80
N ASN A 448 -30.60 4.59 -5.67
CA ASN A 448 -31.56 4.39 -4.59
C ASN A 448 -31.30 5.38 -3.44
N PRO A 449 -32.11 6.43 -3.26
CA PRO A 449 -31.92 7.42 -2.19
C PRO A 449 -32.15 6.83 -0.79
N SER A 450 -32.82 5.68 -0.67
CA SER A 450 -33.04 4.99 0.61
C SER A 450 -31.83 4.14 1.05
N GLN A 451 -30.78 4.03 0.23
CA GLN A 451 -29.58 3.27 0.54
C GLN A 451 -28.36 4.19 0.70
N PRO A 452 -27.33 3.78 1.47
CA PRO A 452 -26.09 4.51 1.50
C PRO A 452 -25.44 4.54 0.11
N PRO A 453 -24.66 5.59 -0.22
CA PRO A 453 -23.89 5.62 -1.46
C PRO A 453 -23.00 4.39 -1.60
N CYS A 454 -22.82 3.94 -2.84
CA CYS A 454 -22.05 2.74 -3.13
C CYS A 454 -20.55 3.01 -3.02
N LEU A 455 -19.87 2.17 -2.25
CA LEU A 455 -18.42 2.08 -2.17
C LEU A 455 -17.87 1.60 -3.50
N ARG A 456 -16.92 2.35 -4.05
CA ARG A 456 -16.18 2.03 -5.28
C ARG A 456 -14.72 2.36 -5.11
N LEU A 457 -13.88 1.62 -5.81
CA LEU A 457 -12.48 1.95 -6.02
C LEU A 457 -12.37 3.04 -7.09
N ARG A 458 -11.49 3.99 -6.83
CA ARG A 458 -11.04 5.00 -7.77
C ARG A 458 -9.53 4.90 -7.87
N VAL A 459 -9.03 4.59 -9.06
CA VAL A 459 -7.60 4.35 -9.28
C VAL A 459 -7.11 5.23 -10.42
N GLY A 460 -5.97 5.86 -10.22
CA GLY A 460 -5.19 6.50 -11.27
C GLY A 460 -3.73 6.09 -11.17
N ALA A 461 -3.08 6.03 -12.32
CA ALA A 461 -1.72 5.53 -12.44
C ALA A 461 -0.93 6.38 -13.43
N ARG A 462 0.39 6.33 -13.32
CA ARG A 462 1.30 6.83 -14.35
C ARG A 462 2.28 5.75 -14.75
N ARG A 463 2.77 5.84 -15.97
CA ARG A 463 3.74 4.90 -16.55
C ARG A 463 4.83 5.68 -17.24
N GLU A 464 6.06 5.24 -17.10
CA GLU A 464 7.15 5.78 -17.89
C GLU A 464 6.86 5.54 -19.38
N MET A 465 7.08 6.54 -20.20
CA MET A 465 7.10 6.39 -21.64
C MET A 465 8.55 6.13 -22.04
N GLY A 466 8.80 5.02 -22.74
CA GLY A 466 10.08 4.80 -23.39
C GLY A 466 10.44 5.96 -24.34
N LEU A 467 11.71 6.00 -24.78
CA LEU A 467 12.29 7.02 -25.67
C LEU A 467 11.38 7.35 -26.88
N GLN A 468 10.43 8.26 -26.70
CA GLN A 468 9.76 8.90 -27.82
C GLN A 468 10.67 10.02 -28.28
N HIS A 469 11.36 9.76 -29.39
CA HIS A 469 11.80 10.83 -30.28
C HIS A 469 10.60 11.75 -30.50
N THR A 470 10.71 12.98 -30.03
CA THR A 470 9.76 14.05 -30.33
C THR A 470 9.59 14.10 -31.85
N TYR A 471 8.45 13.62 -32.37
CA TYR A 471 8.08 13.97 -33.73
C TYR A 471 7.88 15.48 -33.75
N SER A 472 8.83 16.13 -34.41
CA SER A 472 8.85 17.54 -34.75
C SER A 472 7.55 17.98 -35.41
N ASN A 473 7.05 19.14 -34.97
CA ASN A 473 6.34 20.15 -35.74
C ASN A 473 5.71 19.69 -37.07
N SER A 474 4.40 19.49 -37.05
CA SER A 474 3.56 19.82 -38.20
C SER A 474 2.23 20.40 -37.73
N ASP A 475 2.23 21.67 -37.37
CA ASP A 475 1.07 22.54 -37.51
C ASP A 475 1.55 24.00 -37.65
N ASN A 476 2.21 24.26 -38.78
CA ASN A 476 2.31 25.61 -39.31
C ASN A 476 0.95 26.03 -39.84
N ASN A 477 0.27 26.91 -39.11
CA ASN A 477 -0.53 28.05 -39.56
C ASN A 477 -1.83 28.19 -38.78
N THR A 478 -1.83 29.03 -37.76
CA THR A 478 -2.80 30.14 -37.70
C THR A 478 -2.23 31.27 -36.84
N LYS A 479 -2.14 32.46 -37.43
CA LYS A 479 -1.81 33.71 -36.74
C LYS A 479 -2.88 34.00 -35.68
N ALA A 480 -2.55 33.87 -34.40
CA ALA A 480 -3.38 34.37 -33.31
C ALA A 480 -2.70 35.57 -32.65
N LYS A 481 -3.42 36.69 -32.67
CA LYS A 481 -3.04 38.01 -32.17
C LYS A 481 -2.68 37.98 -30.68
N ALA A 482 -1.69 38.80 -30.34
CA ALA A 482 -1.27 39.11 -28.98
C ALA A 482 -2.47 39.41 -28.05
N LYS A 483 -2.58 38.63 -26.98
CA LYS A 483 -3.31 38.96 -25.76
C LYS A 483 -2.36 38.81 -24.57
N SER A 484 -2.51 39.76 -23.66
CA SER A 484 -1.82 40.11 -22.41
C SER A 484 -1.18 38.98 -21.59
N PRO A 485 -0.20 39.28 -20.70
CA PRO A 485 0.51 38.28 -19.91
C PRO A 485 -0.41 37.75 -18.79
N ILE A 486 -1.18 36.72 -19.11
CA ILE A 486 -1.78 35.85 -18.08
C ILE A 486 -0.69 34.85 -17.72
N THR A 487 -0.23 34.96 -16.48
CA THR A 487 0.78 34.15 -15.81
C THR A 487 0.71 32.69 -16.27
N THR A 488 1.65 32.33 -17.13
CA THR A 488 1.85 30.97 -17.64
C THR A 488 2.08 30.08 -16.43
N HIS A 489 1.21 29.08 -16.21
CA HIS A 489 1.45 28.00 -15.25
C HIS A 489 2.83 27.38 -15.51
N GLN A 490 3.86 27.85 -14.79
CA GLN A 490 5.23 27.40 -14.98
C GLN A 490 5.29 25.90 -14.71
N ARG A 491 5.71 25.14 -15.71
CA ARG A 491 5.94 23.70 -15.60
C ARG A 491 7.06 23.51 -14.56
N PRO A 492 6.95 22.57 -13.61
CA PRO A 492 8.12 22.20 -12.82
C PRO A 492 9.25 21.78 -13.78
N THR A 493 10.40 22.42 -13.64
CA THR A 493 11.59 22.13 -14.44
C THR A 493 12.25 20.91 -13.83
N PHE A 494 12.07 19.75 -14.48
CA PHE A 494 12.72 18.52 -14.06
C PHE A 494 14.09 18.39 -14.71
N VAL A 495 15.04 17.81 -13.98
CA VAL A 495 16.41 17.57 -14.45
C VAL A 495 16.45 16.46 -15.51
N ASP A 496 15.66 15.41 -15.32
CA ASP A 496 15.48 14.31 -16.27
C ASP A 496 14.53 14.73 -17.40
N THR A 497 15.09 15.40 -18.40
CA THR A 497 14.32 15.84 -19.58
C THR A 497 13.95 14.69 -20.53
N SER A 498 14.62 13.54 -20.43
CA SER A 498 14.36 12.35 -21.25
C SER A 498 13.17 11.52 -20.76
N THR A 499 12.92 11.51 -19.45
CA THR A 499 11.92 10.66 -18.84
C THR A 499 10.57 11.35 -18.90
N GLN A 500 9.60 10.71 -19.57
CA GLN A 500 8.24 11.22 -19.66
C GLN A 500 7.28 10.22 -19.05
N TYR A 501 6.20 10.71 -18.46
CA TYR A 501 5.17 9.87 -17.89
C TYR A 501 3.86 10.02 -18.65
N ARG A 502 3.26 8.89 -19.01
CA ARG A 502 1.87 8.82 -19.47
C ARG A 502 0.98 8.55 -18.26
N HIS A 503 0.00 9.44 -18.06
CA HIS A 503 -1.04 9.23 -17.06
C HIS A 503 -2.15 8.37 -17.65
N SER A 504 -2.51 7.31 -16.92
CA SER A 504 -3.67 6.49 -17.23
C SER A 504 -4.94 7.26 -16.83
N PRO A 505 -6.03 7.17 -17.61
CA PRO A 505 -7.30 7.74 -17.20
C PRO A 505 -7.72 7.18 -15.83
N ILE A 506 -8.24 8.05 -14.96
CA ILE A 506 -8.74 7.65 -13.65
C ILE A 506 -9.97 6.76 -13.84
N ARG A 507 -9.92 5.54 -13.31
CA ARG A 507 -10.96 4.52 -13.45
C ARG A 507 -11.74 4.36 -12.15
N MET A 508 -13.03 4.06 -12.30
CA MET A 508 -13.95 3.78 -11.20
C MET A 508 -14.42 2.32 -11.31
N TRP A 509 -14.17 1.52 -10.29
CA TRP A 509 -14.49 0.09 -10.26
C TRP A 509 -15.22 -0.31 -8.97
N PRO A 510 -16.20 -1.21 -8.99
CA PRO A 510 -16.84 -1.79 -10.19
C PRO A 510 -17.59 -0.72 -10.99
N PRO A 511 -18.00 -0.97 -12.25
CA PRO A 511 -18.93 -0.11 -12.99
C PRO A 511 -20.24 0.15 -12.20
N PRO A 512 -21.10 1.10 -12.61
CA PRO A 512 -22.40 1.30 -11.97
C PRO A 512 -23.24 0.02 -11.91
N ALA A 513 -23.95 -0.21 -10.80
CA ALA A 513 -24.71 -1.45 -10.57
C ALA A 513 -25.76 -1.76 -11.66
N SER A 514 -26.20 -0.74 -12.39
CA SER A 514 -27.12 -0.85 -13.53
C SER A 514 -26.46 -1.37 -14.82
N HIS A 515 -25.13 -1.48 -14.88
CA HIS A 515 -24.39 -1.79 -16.10
C HIS A 515 -24.50 -3.25 -16.55
N CYS A 516 -24.25 -4.20 -15.63
CA CYS A 516 -24.24 -5.64 -15.92
C CYS A 516 -24.65 -6.42 -14.65
N PRO A 517 -25.22 -7.64 -14.76
CA PRO A 517 -25.51 -8.49 -13.60
C PRO A 517 -24.27 -8.75 -12.72
N CYS A 518 -23.10 -8.93 -13.34
CA CYS A 518 -21.83 -9.08 -12.61
C CYS A 518 -21.49 -7.83 -11.77
N SER A 519 -21.75 -6.63 -12.28
CA SER A 519 -21.53 -5.37 -11.57
C SER A 519 -22.50 -5.26 -10.39
N LYS A 520 -23.77 -5.62 -10.58
CA LYS A 520 -24.74 -5.69 -9.48
C LYS A 520 -24.25 -6.66 -8.38
N HIS A 521 -23.72 -7.82 -8.75
CA HIS A 521 -23.14 -8.77 -7.80
C HIS A 521 -21.90 -8.19 -7.10
N LEU A 522 -20.98 -7.57 -7.83
CA LEU A 522 -19.82 -6.89 -7.27
C LEU A 522 -20.21 -5.82 -6.25
N HIS A 523 -21.28 -5.05 -6.51
CA HIS A 523 -21.80 -4.07 -5.56
C HIS A 523 -22.34 -4.70 -4.28
N ILE A 524 -22.97 -5.89 -4.35
CA ILE A 524 -23.43 -6.63 -3.17
C ILE A 524 -22.24 -7.02 -2.28
N ILE A 525 -21.12 -7.46 -2.88
CA ILE A 525 -19.93 -7.87 -2.13
C ILE A 525 -19.19 -6.63 -1.58
N MET A 526 -19.00 -5.60 -2.40
CA MET A 526 -18.26 -4.37 -2.04
C MET A 526 -19.00 -3.50 -1.02
N ASN A 527 -20.33 -3.62 -0.96
CA ASN A 527 -21.19 -2.87 -0.03
C ASN A 527 -21.89 -3.82 0.94
N PRO A 528 -21.12 -4.54 1.79
CA PRO A 528 -21.70 -5.55 2.66
C PRO A 528 -22.71 -4.93 3.62
N ALA A 529 -23.77 -5.68 3.90
CA ALA A 529 -24.67 -5.36 5.00
C ALA A 529 -23.91 -5.42 6.33
N LEU A 530 -24.25 -4.52 7.25
CA LEU A 530 -23.66 -4.51 8.59
C LEU A 530 -24.39 -5.52 9.49
N PRO A 531 -23.67 -6.25 10.37
CA PRO A 531 -24.26 -7.28 11.24
C PRO A 531 -25.41 -6.78 12.12
N SER A 532 -25.34 -5.52 12.54
CA SER A 532 -26.32 -4.91 13.47
C SER A 532 -27.65 -4.55 12.82
N GLY A 533 -27.84 -4.79 11.51
CA GLY A 533 -29.08 -4.49 10.78
C GLY A 533 -29.42 -3.00 10.60
N ASN A 534 -28.86 -2.12 11.43
CA ASN A 534 -29.01 -0.68 11.33
C ASN A 534 -28.17 -0.13 10.16
N THR A 535 -28.83 0.24 9.08
CA THR A 535 -28.24 1.00 7.97
C THR A 535 -28.12 2.47 8.36
N THR A 536 -27.21 2.79 9.29
CA THR A 536 -26.81 4.19 9.44
C THR A 536 -26.17 4.65 8.13
N HIS A 537 -26.56 5.81 7.60
CA HIS A 537 -25.93 6.38 6.41
C HIS A 537 -24.43 6.62 6.63
N ALA A 538 -24.03 6.85 7.88
CA ALA A 538 -22.64 6.99 8.27
C ALA A 538 -21.99 5.61 8.48
N ARG A 539 -20.88 5.39 7.78
CA ARG A 539 -20.03 4.19 7.86
C ARG A 539 -18.61 4.61 8.20
N SER A 540 -17.97 3.87 9.10
CA SER A 540 -16.53 3.94 9.33
C SER A 540 -15.85 2.84 8.52
N VAL A 541 -14.72 3.15 7.90
CA VAL A 541 -13.93 2.18 7.15
C VAL A 541 -12.49 2.24 7.60
N ILE A 542 -11.90 1.06 7.79
CA ILE A 542 -10.46 0.88 7.93
C ILE A 542 -10.00 0.00 6.76
N GLY A 543 -8.83 0.28 6.20
CA GLY A 543 -8.33 -0.43 5.03
C GLY A 543 -6.82 -0.49 4.98
N ILE A 544 -6.31 -1.37 4.11
CA ILE A 544 -4.89 -1.57 3.86
C ILE A 544 -4.68 -2.06 2.42
N LEU A 545 -3.62 -1.56 1.79
CA LEU A 545 -3.23 -1.89 0.42
C LEU A 545 -1.74 -2.28 0.42
N ASP A 546 -1.41 -3.46 -0.11
CA ASP A 546 -0.01 -3.93 -0.25
C ASP A 546 0.42 -4.16 -1.70
N GLY A 547 -0.43 -3.77 -2.66
CA GLY A 547 -0.19 -3.98 -4.10
C GLY A 547 -0.69 -5.31 -4.65
N ASN A 548 -0.87 -6.34 -3.81
CA ASN A 548 -1.55 -7.59 -4.18
C ASN A 548 -3.03 -7.53 -3.80
N TYR A 549 -3.30 -7.07 -2.58
CA TYR A 549 -4.62 -7.06 -1.99
C TYR A 549 -4.98 -5.65 -1.52
N PHE A 550 -6.23 -5.28 -1.72
CA PHE A 550 -6.87 -4.21 -0.96
C PHE A 550 -7.91 -4.84 -0.04
N ILE A 551 -7.73 -4.64 1.27
CA ILE A 551 -8.60 -5.20 2.29
C ILE A 551 -9.21 -4.04 3.06
N TYR A 552 -10.51 -4.08 3.27
CA TYR A 552 -11.17 -3.10 4.10
C TYR A 552 -12.27 -3.72 4.95
N MET A 553 -12.51 -3.11 6.11
CA MET A 553 -13.61 -3.45 7.00
C MET A 553 -14.55 -2.27 7.09
N VAL A 554 -15.84 -2.52 6.84
CA VAL A 554 -16.91 -1.54 7.01
C VAL A 554 -17.56 -1.76 8.37
N LYS A 555 -17.63 -0.70 9.17
CA LYS A 555 -18.28 -0.67 10.48
C LYS A 555 -19.41 0.38 10.51
N PRO A 556 -20.39 0.21 11.42
CA PRO A 556 -21.26 1.31 11.80
C PRO A 556 -20.41 2.52 12.24
N ALA A 557 -20.83 3.74 11.93
CA ALA A 557 -20.16 4.92 12.47
C ALA A 557 -20.26 4.93 13.99
N ARG A 558 -19.16 5.30 14.67
CA ARG A 558 -19.12 5.44 16.13
C ARG A 558 -20.19 6.44 16.56
N THR A 559 -21.09 6.01 17.43
CA THR A 559 -21.96 6.91 18.19
C THR A 559 -21.18 7.41 19.41
N TYR A 560 -21.52 8.60 19.93
CA TYR A 560 -20.87 9.16 21.13
C TYR A 560 -21.09 8.32 22.41
N ARG A 561 -21.70 7.13 22.32
CA ARG A 561 -21.90 6.22 23.45
C ARG A 561 -20.68 5.32 23.64
N SER A 562 -20.10 5.41 24.84
CA SER A 562 -19.03 4.54 25.34
C SER A 562 -19.46 3.07 25.30
N GLY A 563 -19.05 2.33 24.26
CA GLY A 563 -19.42 0.91 24.04
C GLY A 563 -19.13 0.36 22.64
N ASP A 564 -18.95 1.25 21.64
CA ASP A 564 -18.88 0.88 20.20
C ASP A 564 -17.57 0.19 19.73
N ASP A 565 -16.54 0.08 20.57
CA ASP A 565 -15.29 -0.62 20.20
C ASP A 565 -15.48 -2.13 19.96
N SER A 566 -16.60 -2.68 20.45
CA SER A 566 -17.00 -4.07 20.26
C SER A 566 -17.85 -4.31 19.00
N ALA A 567 -18.17 -3.26 18.22
CA ALA A 567 -19.01 -3.41 17.04
C ALA A 567 -18.33 -4.28 15.96
N LEU A 568 -19.05 -5.29 15.49
CA LEU A 568 -18.62 -6.15 14.39
C LEU A 568 -18.70 -5.39 13.06
N GLY A 569 -17.62 -5.43 12.30
CA GLY A 569 -17.55 -4.94 10.92
C GLY A 569 -17.48 -6.09 9.92
N SER A 570 -17.86 -5.80 8.68
CA SER A 570 -17.80 -6.74 7.55
C SER A 570 -16.52 -6.50 6.75
N ILE A 571 -15.76 -7.56 6.47
CA ILE A 571 -14.46 -7.50 5.79
C ILE A 571 -14.61 -7.89 4.32
N VAL A 572 -14.04 -7.08 3.44
CA VAL A 572 -13.97 -7.33 1.99
C VAL A 572 -12.50 -7.38 1.58
N VAL A 573 -12.18 -8.36 0.75
CA VAL A 573 -10.85 -8.55 0.14
C VAL A 573 -10.99 -8.38 -1.36
N VAL A 574 -10.22 -7.45 -1.93
CA VAL A 574 -10.05 -7.25 -3.37
C VAL A 574 -8.66 -7.75 -3.74
N ASP A 575 -8.59 -8.69 -4.67
CA ASP A 575 -7.35 -9.35 -5.11
C ASP A 575 -6.95 -8.87 -6.50
N PHE A 576 -5.77 -8.27 -6.60
CA PHE A 576 -5.13 -7.82 -7.83
C PHE A 576 -4.08 -8.82 -8.32
N SER A 577 -3.87 -9.94 -7.64
CA SER A 577 -2.96 -11.00 -8.05
C SER A 577 -3.70 -12.20 -8.66
N ARG A 578 -3.12 -12.86 -9.65
CA ARG A 578 -3.52 -14.23 -10.00
C ARG A 578 -2.68 -15.18 -9.17
N GLY A 579 -3.32 -15.96 -8.30
CA GLY A 579 -2.63 -16.96 -7.49
C GLY A 579 -1.75 -17.86 -8.37
N PHE A 580 -0.58 -18.25 -7.86
CA PHE A 580 0.23 -19.25 -8.54
C PHE A 580 -0.51 -20.60 -8.46
N PRO A 581 -0.57 -21.39 -9.55
CA PRO A 581 -0.87 -22.80 -9.41
C PRO A 581 0.26 -23.41 -8.58
N VAL A 582 0.02 -23.57 -7.28
CA VAL A 582 0.94 -24.30 -6.41
C VAL A 582 0.93 -25.72 -6.92
N ALA A 583 2.08 -26.19 -7.41
CA ALA A 583 2.31 -27.60 -7.65
C ALA A 583 2.28 -28.29 -6.28
N GLY A 584 1.08 -28.65 -5.82
CA GLY A 584 0.84 -29.25 -4.53
C GLY A 584 0.66 -30.76 -4.65
N GLY A 585 1.54 -31.50 -3.97
CA GLY A 585 1.18 -32.74 -3.30
C GLY A 585 1.24 -33.98 -4.16
N GLU A 586 2.27 -34.79 -3.93
CA GLU A 586 2.22 -36.23 -4.18
C GLU A 586 0.98 -36.82 -3.49
N ASN A 587 -0.04 -37.14 -4.27
CA ASN A 587 -0.93 -38.26 -3.99
C ASN A 587 -1.21 -38.94 -5.33
N GLY A 588 -0.88 -40.22 -5.37
CA GLY A 588 -0.74 -40.99 -6.59
C GLY A 588 -2.03 -41.23 -7.37
N GLN A 589 -1.79 -41.53 -8.65
CA GLN A 589 -2.63 -42.24 -9.61
C GLN A 589 -3.75 -41.44 -10.31
N GLY A 590 -3.35 -40.83 -11.43
CA GLY A 590 -3.89 -41.24 -12.73
C GLY A 590 -4.99 -40.37 -13.33
N GLU A 591 -4.61 -39.32 -14.06
CA GLU A 591 -5.02 -39.10 -15.45
C GLU A 591 -4.19 -37.97 -16.07
N LYS A 592 -3.52 -38.28 -17.19
CA LYS A 592 -2.64 -37.36 -17.91
C LYS A 592 -3.47 -36.28 -18.62
N ALA A 593 -3.47 -35.05 -18.11
CA ALA A 593 -3.86 -33.88 -18.88
C ALA A 593 -2.60 -33.24 -19.49
N SER A 594 -2.34 -33.59 -20.74
CA SER A 594 -1.30 -33.03 -21.59
C SER A 594 -1.52 -31.54 -21.85
N ALA A 595 -0.44 -30.77 -21.68
CA ALA A 595 -0.32 -29.40 -22.15
C ALA A 595 -0.44 -29.35 -23.68
N SER A 596 -1.47 -28.67 -24.21
CA SER A 596 -1.42 -28.10 -25.55
C SER A 596 -2.56 -27.12 -25.82
N ALA A 597 -2.17 -25.93 -26.29
CA ALA A 597 -2.87 -25.08 -27.27
C ALA A 597 -4.13 -24.31 -26.84
N LEU A 598 -3.92 -23.04 -26.44
CA LEU A 598 -4.82 -21.95 -26.82
C LEU A 598 -4.54 -21.59 -28.29
N SER A 599 -5.21 -22.28 -29.22
CA SER A 599 -5.37 -21.81 -30.60
C SER A 599 -6.82 -21.42 -30.82
N SER A 600 -7.02 -20.14 -31.13
CA SER A 600 -8.26 -19.58 -31.63
C SER A 600 -8.69 -20.27 -32.93
N ALA A 601 -9.91 -20.81 -32.95
CA ALA A 601 -10.62 -21.14 -34.19
C ALA A 601 -12.11 -20.81 -34.02
N SER A 602 -12.58 -19.91 -34.87
CA SER A 602 -13.97 -19.58 -35.12
C SER A 602 -14.67 -20.71 -35.86
N VAL A 603 -15.79 -21.24 -35.36
CA VAL A 603 -16.76 -21.99 -36.19
C VAL A 603 -18.19 -21.78 -35.66
N TYR A 604 -19.10 -21.51 -36.61
CA TYR A 604 -20.56 -21.38 -36.47
C TYR A 604 -21.27 -22.74 -36.23
N GLY A 605 -22.42 -22.69 -35.54
CA GLY A 605 -23.46 -23.74 -35.52
C GLY A 605 -23.19 -24.87 -34.51
N THR A 606 -24.16 -25.55 -33.90
CA THR A 606 -25.62 -25.53 -33.97
C THR A 606 -26.12 -26.23 -32.69
N CYS A 607 -27.33 -25.90 -32.26
CA CYS A 607 -28.01 -26.44 -31.08
C CYS A 607 -28.10 -27.98 -31.07
N GLY A 608 -27.77 -28.62 -29.95
CA GLY A 608 -27.94 -30.07 -29.73
C GLY A 608 -28.07 -30.39 -28.25
N LYS A 609 -29.27 -30.80 -27.83
CA LYS A 609 -29.60 -31.28 -26.49
C LYS A 609 -28.98 -32.66 -26.26
N TYR A 610 -28.24 -32.86 -25.17
CA TYR A 610 -27.97 -34.19 -24.63
C TYR A 610 -28.04 -34.16 -23.08
N ASN A 611 -28.77 -35.14 -22.56
CA ASN A 611 -29.04 -35.37 -21.14
C ASN A 611 -27.78 -35.87 -20.42
N ALA A 612 -27.47 -35.30 -19.25
CA ALA A 612 -26.48 -35.82 -18.33
C ALA A 612 -27.12 -36.80 -17.33
N PRO A 613 -26.45 -37.91 -16.94
CA PRO A 613 -26.93 -38.81 -15.90
C PRO A 613 -26.66 -38.24 -14.51
N VAL A 614 -27.58 -38.54 -13.60
CA VAL A 614 -27.57 -38.13 -12.19
C VAL A 614 -26.52 -38.93 -11.42
N VAL A 615 -25.57 -38.23 -10.79
CA VAL A 615 -24.69 -38.77 -9.73
C VAL A 615 -24.82 -37.89 -8.50
N SER A 616 -25.11 -38.51 -7.36
CA SER A 616 -25.46 -37.88 -6.08
C SER A 616 -24.23 -37.24 -5.37
N PRO A 617 -24.45 -36.20 -4.53
CA PRO A 617 -23.38 -35.37 -3.99
C PRO A 617 -22.95 -35.82 -2.60
N ALA A 618 -21.65 -35.84 -2.33
CA ALA A 618 -21.13 -35.76 -0.98
C ALA A 618 -19.82 -34.96 -0.96
N THR A 619 -19.85 -33.88 -0.18
CA THR A 619 -18.70 -33.11 0.35
C THR A 619 -18.01 -32.12 -0.62
N VAL A 620 -18.68 -31.00 -0.89
CA VAL A 620 -18.04 -29.72 -1.22
C VAL A 620 -18.49 -28.71 -0.18
N ALA A 621 -17.53 -28.07 0.50
CA ALA A 621 -17.80 -26.97 1.41
C ALA A 621 -18.50 -25.84 0.65
N TYR A 622 -19.76 -25.57 1.01
CA TYR A 622 -20.57 -24.53 0.40
C TYR A 622 -20.01 -23.14 0.77
N SER A 623 -19.24 -22.52 -0.12
CA SER A 623 -19.26 -21.06 -0.23
C SER A 623 -20.55 -20.70 -0.96
N SER A 624 -21.41 -19.92 -0.31
CA SER A 624 -22.60 -19.39 -1.00
C SER A 624 -22.13 -18.52 -2.18
N PRO A 625 -22.65 -18.72 -3.41
CA PRO A 625 -22.19 -17.98 -4.59
C PRO A 625 -22.39 -16.47 -4.52
N ALA A 626 -23.07 -15.96 -3.48
CA ALA A 626 -23.33 -14.54 -3.25
C ALA A 626 -22.21 -13.77 -2.52
N THR A 627 -21.17 -14.45 -2.02
CA THR A 627 -20.11 -13.80 -1.19
C THR A 627 -18.76 -13.65 -1.88
N SER A 628 -18.62 -14.14 -3.12
CA SER A 628 -17.37 -14.06 -3.87
C SER A 628 -17.60 -13.90 -5.36
N TRP A 629 -16.71 -13.16 -5.99
CA TRP A 629 -16.64 -12.96 -7.42
C TRP A 629 -15.20 -13.21 -7.87
N ILE A 630 -15.04 -13.96 -8.96
CA ILE A 630 -13.75 -14.26 -9.57
C ILE A 630 -13.88 -13.98 -11.05
N TRP A 631 -12.94 -13.21 -11.58
CA TRP A 631 -12.86 -12.92 -13.00
C TRP A 631 -12.59 -14.21 -13.78
N SER A 632 -13.35 -14.43 -14.85
CA SER A 632 -13.06 -15.48 -15.82
C SER A 632 -13.46 -15.04 -17.24
N PRO A 633 -12.70 -15.43 -18.27
CA PRO A 633 -13.04 -15.09 -19.65
C PRO A 633 -14.42 -15.66 -20.04
N GLY A 634 -15.29 -14.82 -20.60
CA GLY A 634 -16.54 -15.27 -21.23
C GLY A 634 -17.70 -15.63 -20.28
N GLN A 635 -17.67 -15.17 -19.02
CA GLN A 635 -18.65 -15.57 -17.99
C GLN A 635 -20.11 -15.21 -18.31
N GLU A 636 -20.38 -14.20 -19.14
CA GLU A 636 -21.70 -13.97 -19.75
C GLU A 636 -21.57 -13.32 -21.13
N ARG A 637 -22.41 -13.71 -22.11
CA ARG A 637 -22.40 -13.16 -23.49
C ARG A 637 -22.59 -11.63 -23.59
N ARG A 638 -22.94 -10.95 -22.48
CA ARG A 638 -23.12 -9.48 -22.40
C ARG A 638 -21.93 -8.76 -21.75
N CYS A 639 -21.00 -9.47 -21.12
CA CYS A 639 -19.79 -8.90 -20.53
C CYS A 639 -18.61 -9.21 -21.45
N ARG A 640 -17.97 -8.17 -21.98
CA ARG A 640 -16.67 -8.32 -22.67
C ARG A 640 -15.56 -8.43 -21.64
N GLU A 641 -14.43 -9.01 -22.03
CA GLU A 641 -13.22 -8.99 -21.23
C GLU A 641 -12.91 -7.56 -20.73
N GLY A 642 -12.80 -7.36 -19.42
CA GLY A 642 -12.50 -6.06 -18.81
C GLY A 642 -13.68 -5.07 -18.72
N THR A 643 -14.93 -5.49 -18.98
CA THR A 643 -16.12 -4.63 -18.75
C THR A 643 -16.63 -4.69 -17.32
N CYS A 644 -16.54 -5.88 -16.72
CA CYS A 644 -16.74 -6.22 -15.32
C CYS A 644 -15.58 -7.23 -15.06
#